data_AF-A0AAJ2ITW2-F1
#
_entry.id   AF-A0AAJ2ITW2-F1
#
_cell.length_a   1.000
_cell.length_b   1.000
_cell.length_c   1.000
_cell.angle_alpha   90.00
_cell.angle_beta   90.00
_cell.angle_gamma   90.00
#
_symmetry.space_group_name_H-M   'P 1'
#
loop_
_entity.id
_entity.type
_entity.pdbx_description
1 polymer ?
#
loop_
_entity_poly.entity_id
_entity_poly.type
_entity_poly.pdbx_seq_one_letter_code
_entity_poly.pdbx_strand_id
1 'polypeptide(L)'
;MKVKKNKKMRFSSKSRYFLTLAVLAGFVGNPLLQGTTVLAESFSPDTSLVTGDETQLPDVLNPEIPEVLEDQSERQAIQTDEEKTNDFDAIENTSPVSSEVRTEEIALETEKGDSELSSTEVVPTQAMTVWGNVSAEWDSDTRTLTLIEGSITNSDFFAQTADNQRLRNAIEHIVFEAEITVGGNRSLNRLFLQMRNLTSIENFEHLNTEGVTNMAQMFASTGLTRVDLSSLDTSAVTTMEHMFSGAISLLSLDVSGFVTDNVTNMEDMFSYTHNLSEIKGLNAFNTSAVTTMYGMFWHAEALTSLDLSAFDTSVVEDMSWMFANTHALTELDISSFNTAAVTDMQAMFLRAANLTDLDLSFFDTGAVRDMSMMFADTHRLSSLDISSFVTSSVTTMFAMFTRASALIKLDLSSFNTRAVTDMNQMFLGASMLTELDLSSFETPALTQAAIMFQNASALRKLDLSSFDTRNVAPNNRNNFLAGLNALVELRLGENTNIGNSALPDETTTPGFLNSWKRETQRGPADWLSSQDLMTLSGTAGEATGTWRRVPYQTNVQVKDSSIFIGEDWQPEDNFVSATDSYGETVSFDRITVEGTVDTDTAGTYKVTYSYDGVSATAEITVKESQTSVNVKNSALFVGENWTAQDNFVSATDRYGETVPFNRITVEGTVDTDTAGTYKVTYTYDGVEATAEITVKESQTSVQVKDSSLFVGEAWTAQDNFVSATDRYGEIVPFDRITVEGTVDTDTAGTYKVTYTYDGVEATAEITVKARGGNGNGATNGGESNNGGTESNNGDGTNGNGTSGEDDDRKEEPNHSDNKEDEHKQTSTDNLPRTGEIGGLFGALGLANLMLALTLWLKRRKLK
;
A
#
# COMPACT_ATOMS: atom_id res chain seq x y z
N MET A 1 5.10 -34.12 54.59
CA MET A 1 6.15 -33.66 55.52
C MET A 1 5.62 -32.55 56.44
N LYS A 2 6.43 -31.96 57.32
CA LYS A 2 5.97 -31.15 58.48
C LYS A 2 5.24 -29.84 58.08
N VAL A 3 4.28 -29.47 58.92
CA VAL A 3 3.44 -28.26 58.82
C VAL A 3 4.11 -27.08 59.54
N LYS A 4 4.03 -25.87 58.95
CA LYS A 4 3.72 -24.62 59.70
C LYS A 4 3.29 -23.48 58.76
N LYS A 5 1.98 -23.18 58.75
CA LYS A 5 1.47 -21.87 58.32
C LYS A 5 1.75 -20.85 59.43
N ASN A 6 1.99 -19.59 59.08
CA ASN A 6 1.89 -18.47 60.02
C ASN A 6 1.02 -17.34 59.42
N LYS A 7 0.24 -16.66 60.25
CA LYS A 7 -0.76 -15.66 59.82
C LYS A 7 -0.16 -14.24 59.72
N LYS A 8 -0.67 -13.42 58.80
CA LYS A 8 -0.68 -11.95 58.91
C LYS A 8 -2.09 -11.39 58.68
N MET A 9 -2.61 -10.70 59.70
CA MET A 9 -3.80 -9.82 59.81
C MET A 9 -3.71 -9.25 61.24
N ARG A 10 -4.09 -8.01 61.60
CA ARG A 10 -4.68 -6.81 60.96
C ARG A 10 -4.35 -5.60 61.91
N PHE A 11 -4.70 -4.32 61.73
CA PHE A 11 -5.64 -3.60 60.83
C PHE A 11 -5.30 -2.08 60.80
N SER A 12 -5.82 -1.37 59.80
CA SER A 12 -6.45 -0.03 59.90
C SER A 12 -5.67 1.23 60.35
N SER A 13 -5.52 2.17 59.41
CA SER A 13 -6.11 3.52 59.56
C SER A 13 -6.67 4.01 58.20
N LYS A 14 -7.48 5.08 58.17
CA LYS A 14 -8.18 5.60 56.96
C LYS A 14 -8.23 7.13 56.92
N SER A 15 -7.84 7.72 55.78
CA SER A 15 -8.63 8.73 55.03
C SER A 15 -7.99 8.84 53.63
N ARG A 16 -8.64 8.62 52.49
CA ARG A 16 -9.87 9.21 51.91
C ARG A 16 -9.78 10.72 51.69
N TYR A 17 -9.50 11.10 50.43
CA TYR A 17 -10.40 11.90 49.60
C TYR A 17 -10.50 11.27 48.20
N PHE A 18 -11.45 11.71 47.37
CA PHE A 18 -11.79 11.15 46.07
C PHE A 18 -11.44 12.15 44.95
N LEU A 19 -10.98 11.66 43.78
CA LEU A 19 -11.84 11.67 42.59
C LEU A 19 -11.45 10.57 41.58
N THR A 20 -12.43 10.18 40.78
CA THR A 20 -12.43 9.01 39.88
C THR A 20 -11.64 9.22 38.59
N LEU A 21 -10.80 8.25 38.22
CA LEU A 21 -10.72 7.83 36.81
C LEU A 21 -11.85 6.82 36.55
N ALA A 22 -12.58 6.98 35.44
CA ALA A 22 -13.54 5.99 34.98
C ALA A 22 -12.84 5.04 33.99
N VAL A 23 -12.89 3.74 34.25
CA VAL A 23 -12.53 2.73 33.24
C VAL A 23 -13.70 2.62 32.27
N LEU A 24 -13.48 3.00 31.01
CA LEU A 24 -14.36 2.64 29.90
C LEU A 24 -13.56 1.73 28.96
N ALA A 25 -13.95 0.46 28.87
CA ALA A 25 -13.38 -0.46 27.90
C ALA A 25 -14.00 -0.16 26.52
N GLY A 26 -13.19 0.29 25.57
CA GLY A 26 -13.59 0.56 24.19
C GLY A 26 -12.78 -0.30 23.21
N PHE A 27 -13.46 -1.18 22.48
CA PHE A 27 -12.85 -2.01 21.44
C PHE A 27 -12.63 -1.19 20.15
N VAL A 28 -11.40 -0.74 19.93
CA VAL A 28 -10.84 -0.31 18.63
C VAL A 28 -9.34 -0.62 18.70
N GLY A 29 -8.66 -1.16 17.68
CA GLY A 29 -9.08 -1.54 16.33
C GLY A 29 -7.86 -1.41 15.42
N ASN A 30 -7.36 -2.53 14.88
CA ASN A 30 -6.05 -2.58 14.24
C ASN A 30 -6.06 -1.87 12.87
N PRO A 31 -5.22 -0.86 12.61
CA PRO A 31 -5.11 -0.26 11.28
C PRO A 31 -4.32 -1.21 10.35
N LEU A 32 -5.04 -1.81 9.40
CA LEU A 32 -4.47 -2.68 8.37
C LEU A 32 -3.45 -1.92 7.49
N LEU A 33 -2.43 -2.64 7.01
CA LEU A 33 -1.56 -2.15 5.94
C LEU A 33 -2.42 -1.90 4.69
N GLN A 34 -2.22 -0.73 4.05
CA GLN A 34 -2.63 -0.56 2.66
C GLN A 34 -1.53 -1.13 1.76
N GLY A 35 -1.79 -2.30 1.19
CA GLY A 35 -0.90 -2.89 0.19
C GLY A 35 -0.88 -2.05 -1.08
N THR A 36 0.30 -1.62 -1.52
CA THR A 36 0.50 -1.05 -2.85
C THR A 36 0.88 -2.17 -3.81
N THR A 37 -0.09 -2.60 -4.63
CA THR A 37 0.12 -3.61 -5.67
C THR A 37 0.97 -3.03 -6.80
N VAL A 38 2.28 -3.27 -6.77
CA VAL A 38 3.16 -3.04 -7.92
C VAL A 38 2.87 -4.12 -8.96
N LEU A 39 2.36 -3.71 -10.12
CA LEU A 39 2.17 -4.62 -11.25
C LEU A 39 3.53 -5.09 -11.79
N ALA A 40 3.76 -6.40 -11.79
CA ALA A 40 4.95 -6.98 -12.39
C ALA A 40 4.76 -7.14 -13.90
N GLU A 41 5.34 -6.23 -14.70
CA GLU A 41 5.35 -6.36 -16.15
C GLU A 41 6.28 -7.49 -16.61
N SER A 42 5.73 -8.42 -17.41
CA SER A 42 6.41 -9.63 -17.87
C SER A 42 7.27 -9.38 -19.12
N PHE A 43 8.49 -8.87 -18.92
CA PHE A 43 9.47 -8.75 -20.00
C PHE A 43 9.91 -10.12 -20.53
N SER A 44 9.53 -10.42 -21.78
CA SER A 44 10.06 -11.55 -22.54
C SER A 44 11.30 -11.10 -23.34
N PRO A 45 12.47 -11.75 -23.19
CA PRO A 45 13.64 -11.44 -24.00
C PRO A 45 13.49 -12.07 -25.40
N ASP A 46 13.30 -11.24 -26.41
CA ASP A 46 13.28 -11.70 -27.81
C ASP A 46 14.71 -12.03 -28.27
N THR A 47 14.89 -13.17 -28.95
CA THR A 47 16.23 -13.71 -29.26
C THR A 47 16.54 -13.56 -30.75
N SER A 48 17.52 -12.72 -31.07
CA SER A 48 18.10 -12.63 -32.41
C SER A 48 19.58 -12.98 -32.39
N LEU A 49 19.95 -13.99 -33.17
CA LEU A 49 21.32 -14.46 -33.35
C LEU A 49 22.04 -13.60 -34.39
N VAL A 50 23.27 -13.18 -34.08
CA VAL A 50 24.26 -12.78 -35.09
C VAL A 50 25.56 -13.52 -34.81
N THR A 51 25.89 -14.48 -35.68
CA THR A 51 27.20 -15.14 -35.71
C THR A 51 28.18 -14.29 -36.52
N GLY A 52 29.33 -13.94 -35.93
CA GLY A 52 30.47 -13.34 -36.61
C GLY A 52 31.75 -14.06 -36.18
N ASP A 53 32.58 -14.44 -37.14
CA ASP A 53 33.64 -15.45 -36.97
C ASP A 53 35.06 -14.84 -36.97
N GLU A 54 36.03 -15.64 -36.49
CA GLU A 54 37.50 -15.50 -36.53
C GLU A 54 38.17 -14.12 -36.75
N THR A 55 39.22 -13.82 -35.95
CA THR A 55 40.62 -13.89 -36.46
C THR A 55 41.72 -13.68 -35.41
N GLN A 56 42.69 -14.63 -35.41
CA GLN A 56 44.15 -14.47 -35.25
C GLN A 56 44.77 -13.74 -34.03
N LEU A 57 45.64 -14.48 -33.32
CA LEU A 57 46.75 -13.97 -32.48
C LEU A 57 47.81 -13.23 -33.34
N PRO A 58 48.70 -12.43 -32.71
CA PRO A 58 49.99 -13.05 -32.38
C PRO A 58 50.50 -12.81 -30.95
N ASP A 59 51.15 -13.88 -30.49
CA ASP A 59 52.11 -14.10 -29.39
C ASP A 59 53.24 -13.05 -29.23
N VAL A 60 54.07 -13.22 -28.18
CA VAL A 60 55.51 -12.83 -28.01
C VAL A 60 55.87 -11.98 -26.75
N LEU A 61 56.88 -12.48 -26.01
CA LEU A 61 57.79 -11.86 -25.01
C LEU A 61 57.33 -11.65 -23.54
N ASN A 62 57.61 -12.68 -22.74
CA ASN A 62 58.19 -12.57 -21.39
C ASN A 62 59.58 -11.88 -21.43
N PRO A 63 59.99 -11.12 -20.38
CA PRO A 63 61.30 -11.43 -19.80
C PRO A 63 61.39 -11.38 -18.25
N GLU A 64 61.88 -12.49 -17.72
CA GLU A 64 62.81 -12.71 -16.58
C GLU A 64 62.86 -11.76 -15.36
N ILE A 65 62.74 -12.41 -14.20
CA ILE A 65 63.05 -11.95 -12.84
C ILE A 65 64.55 -11.62 -12.68
N PRO A 66 64.90 -10.58 -11.89
CA PRO A 66 66.09 -10.58 -11.06
C PRO A 66 65.73 -10.78 -9.57
N GLU A 67 66.46 -11.68 -8.92
CA GLU A 67 66.32 -12.08 -7.51
C GLU A 67 67.25 -11.25 -6.61
N VAL A 68 67.20 -11.50 -5.29
CA VAL A 68 68.20 -11.14 -4.26
C VAL A 68 68.20 -9.67 -3.80
N LEU A 69 67.67 -9.43 -2.60
CA LEU A 69 68.52 -9.24 -1.41
C LEU A 69 67.72 -9.43 -0.11
N GLU A 70 68.25 -10.24 0.79
CA GLU A 70 67.83 -10.28 2.20
C GLU A 70 68.45 -9.09 2.95
N ASP A 71 67.70 -8.47 3.86
CA ASP A 71 68.26 -7.80 5.03
C ASP A 71 67.40 -8.13 6.26
N GLN A 72 68.04 -8.44 7.38
CA GLN A 72 67.39 -8.79 8.64
C GLN A 72 67.72 -7.73 9.69
N SER A 73 66.84 -6.74 9.85
CA SER A 73 66.88 -5.83 11.00
C SER A 73 65.92 -6.31 12.09
N GLU A 74 66.47 -6.84 13.19
CA GLU A 74 65.70 -7.28 14.36
C GLU A 74 64.82 -6.14 14.92
N ARG A 75 63.55 -6.43 15.23
CA ARG A 75 62.79 -5.70 16.24
C ARG A 75 62.18 -6.68 17.23
N GLN A 76 62.45 -6.45 18.51
CA GLN A 76 62.02 -7.31 19.60
C GLN A 76 60.51 -7.17 19.79
N ALA A 77 59.78 -8.28 19.73
CA ALA A 77 58.38 -8.32 20.15
C ALA A 77 58.32 -8.13 21.67
N ILE A 78 57.78 -6.99 22.12
CA ILE A 78 57.37 -6.82 23.52
C ILE A 78 56.05 -7.58 23.67
N GLN A 79 56.08 -8.65 24.46
CA GLN A 79 54.90 -9.45 24.75
C GLN A 79 54.10 -8.78 25.88
N THR A 80 52.94 -8.22 25.53
CA THR A 80 51.91 -7.81 26.49
C THR A 80 50.66 -8.64 26.25
N ASP A 81 50.37 -9.57 27.17
CA ASP A 81 49.13 -10.32 27.17
C ASP A 81 47.96 -9.39 27.54
N GLU A 82 46.92 -9.29 26.71
CA GLU A 82 45.57 -8.98 27.19
C GLU A 82 44.50 -9.71 26.37
N GLU A 83 44.12 -10.90 26.82
CA GLU A 83 42.82 -11.49 26.47
C GLU A 83 41.70 -10.66 27.14
N LYS A 84 41.09 -9.74 26.39
CA LYS A 84 39.73 -9.26 26.68
C LYS A 84 38.86 -9.34 25.43
N THR A 85 37.88 -10.23 25.49
CA THR A 85 36.80 -10.32 24.51
C THR A 85 35.91 -9.10 24.61
N ASN A 86 35.89 -8.25 23.58
CA ASN A 86 34.96 -7.13 23.47
C ASN A 86 33.57 -7.66 23.08
N ASP A 87 32.79 -8.01 24.11
CA ASP A 87 31.43 -8.53 24.01
C ASP A 87 30.42 -7.38 23.78
N PHE A 88 30.36 -6.89 22.54
CA PHE A 88 29.47 -5.80 22.13
C PHE A 88 28.08 -6.33 21.72
N ASP A 89 27.28 -6.70 22.71
CA ASP A 89 25.90 -7.14 22.50
C ASP A 89 24.88 -6.00 22.78
N ALA A 90 23.89 -5.88 21.90
CA ALA A 90 22.65 -5.08 21.99
C ALA A 90 22.67 -3.68 22.68
N ILE A 91 22.76 -2.60 21.87
CA ILE A 91 22.13 -1.30 22.23
C ILE A 91 20.71 -1.29 21.65
N GLU A 92 19.70 -1.56 22.49
CA GLU A 92 18.29 -1.38 22.14
C GLU A 92 17.87 0.09 22.09
N ASN A 93 16.80 0.38 21.33
CA ASN A 93 16.20 1.71 21.26
C ASN A 93 15.70 2.20 22.63
N THR A 94 16.11 3.40 23.05
CA THR A 94 15.33 4.22 23.98
C THR A 94 15.09 5.61 23.40
N SER A 95 13.83 6.00 23.33
CA SER A 95 13.38 7.33 22.89
C SER A 95 13.68 8.40 23.97
N PRO A 96 13.74 9.69 23.62
CA PRO A 96 14.48 10.66 24.44
C PRO A 96 13.85 10.90 25.81
N VAL A 97 14.69 10.84 26.85
CA VAL A 97 14.32 11.24 28.21
C VAL A 97 14.44 12.75 28.33
N SER A 98 13.32 13.41 28.63
CA SER A 98 13.32 14.83 29.02
C SER A 98 14.06 15.01 30.34
N SER A 99 15.13 15.81 30.35
CA SER A 99 15.92 16.08 31.55
C SER A 99 15.21 17.03 32.53
N GLU A 100 14.29 16.49 33.33
CA GLU A 100 13.92 17.15 34.59
C GLU A 100 15.13 17.16 35.53
N VAL A 101 15.59 18.36 35.90
CA VAL A 101 16.73 18.52 36.81
C VAL A 101 16.38 17.97 38.19
N ARG A 102 17.02 16.87 38.58
CA ARG A 102 17.11 16.43 39.98
C ARG A 102 18.47 16.80 40.55
N THR A 103 18.47 17.80 41.43
CA THR A 103 19.55 18.02 42.39
C THR A 103 19.58 16.87 43.40
N GLU A 104 20.60 16.01 43.32
CA GLU A 104 20.94 15.10 44.42
C GLU A 104 21.92 15.80 45.37
N GLU A 105 21.37 16.29 46.48
CA GLU A 105 22.12 16.89 47.58
C GLU A 105 22.89 15.79 48.33
N ILE A 106 24.19 15.69 48.10
CA ILE A 106 25.06 14.73 48.80
C ILE A 106 25.23 15.20 50.26
N ALA A 107 24.46 14.60 51.16
CA ALA A 107 24.52 14.88 52.59
C ALA A 107 25.89 14.49 53.17
N LEU A 108 26.67 15.47 53.60
CA LEU A 108 27.92 15.28 54.34
C LEU A 108 27.63 14.75 55.75
N GLU A 109 28.24 13.62 56.12
CA GLU A 109 28.15 13.07 57.48
C GLU A 109 28.94 13.94 58.48
N THR A 110 28.24 14.74 59.28
CA THR A 110 28.85 15.47 60.40
C THR A 110 29.05 14.54 61.60
N GLU A 111 30.27 14.02 61.80
CA GLU A 111 30.63 13.40 63.08
C GLU A 111 30.60 14.43 64.22
N LYS A 112 29.92 14.11 65.32
CA LYS A 112 29.93 14.93 66.54
C LYS A 112 31.06 14.53 67.48
N GLY A 113 32.18 15.24 67.40
CA GLY A 113 33.19 15.28 68.46
C GLY A 113 32.90 16.43 69.43
N ASP A 114 32.43 16.13 70.63
CA ASP A 114 32.13 17.15 71.66
C ASP A 114 33.40 17.48 72.48
N SER A 115 33.93 18.70 72.33
CA SER A 115 34.93 19.26 73.25
C SER A 115 34.90 20.79 73.27
N GLU A 116 34.43 21.38 74.37
CA GLU A 116 34.53 22.82 74.61
C GLU A 116 36.01 23.26 74.68
N LEU A 117 36.44 24.19 73.82
CA LEU A 117 37.54 25.11 74.12
C LEU A 117 37.64 26.25 73.09
N SER A 118 37.64 27.49 73.59
CA SER A 118 38.04 28.72 72.89
C SER A 118 37.38 29.03 71.55
N SER A 119 36.42 29.96 71.55
CA SER A 119 35.98 30.68 70.35
C SER A 119 37.12 31.54 69.78
N THR A 120 37.93 30.95 68.92
CA THR A 120 38.73 31.70 67.95
C THR A 120 37.83 32.06 66.78
N GLU A 121 37.90 33.30 66.30
CA GLU A 121 37.29 33.65 65.02
C GLU A 121 37.99 32.83 63.94
N VAL A 122 37.24 31.95 63.28
CA VAL A 122 37.69 31.36 62.01
C VAL A 122 37.64 32.51 61.02
N VAL A 123 38.81 33.05 60.67
CA VAL A 123 38.91 34.00 59.56
C VAL A 123 38.52 33.19 58.30
N PRO A 124 37.45 33.56 57.58
CA PRO A 124 36.98 32.77 56.43
C PRO A 124 38.01 32.80 55.29
N THR A 125 38.82 33.86 55.27
CA THR A 125 39.96 34.09 54.37
C THR A 125 41.24 33.46 54.93
N GLN A 126 41.86 32.56 54.16
CA GLN A 126 43.13 31.91 54.49
C GLN A 126 44.21 32.27 53.45
N ALA A 127 45.26 32.98 53.88
CA ALA A 127 46.45 33.22 53.06
C ALA A 127 47.24 31.93 52.81
N MET A 128 47.68 31.73 51.57
CA MET A 128 48.34 30.53 51.07
C MET A 128 49.24 30.82 49.86
N THR A 129 49.79 29.78 49.24
CA THR A 129 50.57 29.87 47.99
C THR A 129 50.10 28.79 47.03
N VAL A 130 49.80 29.18 45.80
CA VAL A 130 49.28 28.31 44.72
C VAL A 130 50.20 28.37 43.50
N TRP A 131 50.05 27.40 42.59
CA TRP A 131 50.80 27.28 41.33
C TRP A 131 52.34 27.48 41.41
N GLY A 132 52.94 27.16 42.55
CA GLY A 132 54.36 27.37 42.82
C GLY A 132 54.60 28.60 43.68
N ASN A 133 54.69 29.79 43.06
CA ASN A 133 55.06 31.04 43.72
C ASN A 133 54.00 32.16 43.56
N VAL A 134 52.71 31.83 43.45
CA VAL A 134 51.62 32.82 43.47
C VAL A 134 51.09 32.96 44.90
N SER A 135 51.19 34.15 45.46
CA SER A 135 50.57 34.50 46.75
C SER A 135 49.06 34.65 46.54
N ALA A 136 48.26 33.99 47.38
CA ALA A 136 46.82 33.94 47.23
C ALA A 136 46.08 33.88 48.57
N GLU A 137 44.83 34.32 48.57
CA GLU A 137 43.89 34.20 49.68
C GLU A 137 42.68 33.38 49.26
N TRP A 138 42.31 32.40 50.08
CA TRP A 138 41.15 31.53 49.89
C TRP A 138 40.04 31.92 50.86
N ASP A 139 38.90 32.38 50.35
CA ASP A 139 37.69 32.60 51.15
C ASP A 139 36.78 31.36 51.07
N SER A 140 36.65 30.66 52.20
CA SER A 140 35.84 29.44 52.29
C SER A 140 34.33 29.67 52.28
N ASP A 141 33.86 30.87 52.61
CA ASP A 141 32.44 31.24 52.65
C ASP A 141 31.95 31.69 51.27
N THR A 142 32.73 32.50 50.54
CA THR A 142 32.40 32.91 49.16
C THR A 142 32.92 31.99 48.07
N ARG A 143 33.73 30.97 48.42
CA ARG A 143 34.36 30.02 47.49
C ARG A 143 35.32 30.66 46.49
N THR A 144 35.93 31.77 46.90
CA THR A 144 36.80 32.61 46.06
C THR A 144 38.27 32.33 46.32
N LEU A 145 39.06 32.12 45.27
CA LEU A 145 40.52 32.16 45.32
C LEU A 145 41.01 33.48 44.71
N THR A 146 41.48 34.38 45.56
CA THR A 146 42.03 35.70 45.19
C THR A 146 43.54 35.60 45.01
N LEU A 147 44.06 36.11 43.90
CA LEU A 147 45.45 36.00 43.48
C LEU A 147 46.12 37.37 43.57
N ILE A 148 47.07 37.52 44.48
CA ILE A 148 47.57 38.83 44.92
C ILE A 148 48.80 39.24 44.10
N GLU A 149 49.85 38.43 44.10
CA GLU A 149 51.08 38.69 43.34
C GLU A 149 51.88 37.41 43.09
N GLY A 150 52.81 37.44 42.13
CA GLY A 150 53.90 36.46 42.04
C GLY A 150 54.08 35.83 40.66
N SER A 151 54.40 34.54 40.65
CA SER A 151 54.74 33.81 39.42
C SER A 151 54.29 32.36 39.43
N ILE A 152 53.57 31.96 38.38
CA ILE A 152 53.22 30.56 38.10
C ILE A 152 54.50 29.84 37.69
N THR A 153 54.94 28.88 38.52
CA THR A 153 56.10 28.02 38.23
C THR A 153 55.75 26.53 38.30
N ASN A 154 54.49 26.20 38.57
CA ASN A 154 53.96 24.84 38.70
C ASN A 154 52.44 24.86 38.41
N SER A 155 52.06 24.88 37.13
CA SER A 155 50.64 24.96 36.72
C SER A 155 49.80 23.75 37.16
N ASP A 156 50.39 22.55 37.25
CA ASP A 156 49.73 21.33 37.74
C ASP A 156 49.69 21.20 39.29
N PHE A 157 49.80 22.31 40.02
CA PHE A 157 49.75 22.35 41.49
C PHE A 157 48.55 21.59 42.08
N PHE A 158 47.38 21.65 41.43
CA PHE A 158 46.15 21.06 41.95
C PHE A 158 46.07 19.54 41.84
N ALA A 159 46.94 18.87 41.08
CA ALA A 159 47.01 17.41 41.08
C ALA A 159 47.80 16.83 42.27
N GLN A 160 48.71 17.61 42.86
CA GLN A 160 49.84 17.07 43.64
C GLN A 160 49.50 16.49 45.03
N THR A 161 48.43 16.95 45.68
CA THR A 161 48.03 16.49 47.02
C THR A 161 46.52 16.34 47.13
N ALA A 162 46.05 15.51 48.08
CA ALA A 162 44.63 15.35 48.35
C ALA A 162 43.97 16.67 48.83
N ASP A 163 44.70 17.52 49.55
CA ASP A 163 44.20 18.81 50.03
C ASP A 163 44.15 19.87 48.93
N ASN A 164 45.12 19.86 48.00
CA ASN A 164 45.05 20.67 46.78
C ASN A 164 43.84 20.24 45.93
N GLN A 165 43.61 18.93 45.77
CA GLN A 165 42.44 18.40 45.04
C GLN A 165 41.11 18.77 45.72
N ARG A 166 41.06 18.77 47.07
CA ARG A 166 39.90 19.28 47.84
C ARG A 166 39.66 20.77 47.58
N LEU A 167 40.71 21.59 47.63
CA LEU A 167 40.63 23.03 47.35
C LEU A 167 40.17 23.30 45.91
N ARG A 168 40.76 22.64 44.91
CA ARG A 168 40.34 22.72 43.50
C ARG A 168 38.86 22.41 43.31
N ASN A 169 38.35 21.40 44.02
CA ASN A 169 36.94 21.01 43.95
C ASN A 169 36.02 21.95 44.76
N ALA A 170 36.56 22.86 45.58
CA ALA A 170 35.80 23.82 46.37
C ALA A 170 35.75 25.23 45.75
N ILE A 171 36.70 25.58 44.87
CA ILE A 171 36.75 26.89 44.19
C ILE A 171 35.55 27.03 43.23
N GLU A 172 34.79 28.10 43.40
CA GLU A 172 33.70 28.51 42.49
C GLU A 172 34.04 29.83 41.76
N HIS A 173 34.94 30.65 42.31
CA HIS A 173 35.37 31.93 41.74
C HIS A 173 36.90 32.11 41.84
N ILE A 174 37.52 32.70 40.82
CA ILE A 174 38.94 33.14 40.84
C ILE A 174 38.99 34.63 40.53
N VAL A 175 39.78 35.39 41.29
CA VAL A 175 39.95 36.84 41.12
C VAL A 175 41.45 37.16 41.07
N PHE A 176 41.90 37.96 40.10
CA PHE A 176 43.26 38.51 40.06
C PHE A 176 43.26 39.95 40.60
N GLU A 177 44.14 40.28 41.56
CA GLU A 177 44.29 41.66 42.07
C GLU A 177 45.46 42.44 41.44
N ALA A 178 46.49 41.73 40.99
CA ALA A 178 47.62 42.31 40.25
C ALA A 178 48.25 41.31 39.28
N GLU A 179 49.24 41.75 38.51
CA GLU A 179 49.88 40.96 37.45
C GLU A 179 50.52 39.67 37.99
N ILE A 180 50.06 38.53 37.47
CA ILE A 180 50.64 37.21 37.69
C ILE A 180 51.44 36.80 36.46
N THR A 181 52.74 36.58 36.64
CA THR A 181 53.65 36.20 35.56
C THR A 181 53.73 34.68 35.39
N VAL A 182 53.99 34.18 34.18
CA VAL A 182 54.34 32.75 33.98
C VAL A 182 55.85 32.58 33.95
N GLY A 183 56.41 31.95 34.99
CA GLY A 183 57.83 31.67 35.13
C GLY A 183 58.24 30.27 34.65
N GLY A 184 59.36 29.77 35.17
CA GLY A 184 59.82 28.39 34.94
C GLY A 184 60.00 28.05 33.46
N ASN A 185 59.27 27.04 33.00
CA ASN A 185 59.27 26.55 31.61
C ASN A 185 58.27 27.29 30.69
N ARG A 186 57.70 28.41 31.12
CA ARG A 186 56.69 29.19 30.37
C ARG A 186 55.49 28.33 29.92
N SER A 187 54.97 27.52 30.83
CA SER A 187 53.84 26.62 30.59
C SER A 187 52.65 26.96 31.48
N LEU A 188 51.45 26.94 30.88
CA LEU A 188 50.16 26.99 31.56
C LEU A 188 49.42 25.65 31.47
N ASN A 189 50.12 24.57 31.12
CA ASN A 189 49.59 23.21 31.07
C ASN A 189 48.74 22.91 32.31
N ARG A 190 47.46 22.56 32.11
CA ARG A 190 46.54 22.11 33.16
C ARG A 190 46.19 23.13 34.27
N LEU A 191 46.42 24.44 34.05
CA LEU A 191 46.27 25.49 35.08
C LEU A 191 44.93 25.44 35.86
N PHE A 192 43.81 25.30 35.15
CA PHE A 192 42.46 25.20 35.73
C PHE A 192 41.82 23.80 35.53
N LEU A 193 42.62 22.78 35.18
CA LEU A 193 42.15 21.44 34.85
C LEU A 193 41.26 20.86 35.97
N GLN A 194 40.07 20.38 35.60
CA GLN A 194 39.09 19.75 36.50
C GLN A 194 38.55 20.66 37.62
N MET A 195 38.64 21.99 37.48
CA MET A 195 37.89 22.95 38.31
C MET A 195 36.40 22.95 37.92
N ARG A 196 35.71 21.84 38.15
CA ARG A 196 34.32 21.59 37.71
C ARG A 196 33.28 22.54 38.33
N ASN A 197 33.62 23.18 39.44
CA ASN A 197 32.75 24.12 40.15
C ASN A 197 33.09 25.59 39.84
N LEU A 198 34.19 25.88 39.13
CA LEU A 198 34.60 27.24 38.77
C LEU A 198 33.60 27.86 37.78
N THR A 199 32.89 28.90 38.20
CA THR A 199 31.85 29.58 37.42
C THR A 199 32.28 30.94 36.85
N SER A 200 33.26 31.61 37.47
CA SER A 200 33.86 32.86 36.95
C SER A 200 35.37 32.95 37.19
N ILE A 201 36.04 33.70 36.31
CA ILE A 201 37.39 34.24 36.50
C ILE A 201 37.27 35.75 36.28
N GLU A 202 37.77 36.55 37.21
CA GLU A 202 37.70 38.02 37.18
C GLU A 202 39.10 38.65 37.07
N ASN A 203 39.19 39.76 36.33
CA ASN A 203 40.43 40.48 35.98
C ASN A 203 41.49 39.60 35.28
N PHE A 204 41.07 38.69 34.39
CA PHE A 204 41.94 37.72 33.73
C PHE A 204 43.01 38.36 32.83
N GLU A 205 42.87 39.63 32.47
CA GLU A 205 43.90 40.47 31.85
C GLU A 205 45.14 40.71 32.72
N HIS A 206 45.12 40.30 34.00
CA HIS A 206 46.30 40.30 34.86
C HIS A 206 47.14 39.02 34.76
N LEU A 207 46.73 38.00 33.99
CA LEU A 207 47.59 36.87 33.67
C LEU A 207 48.54 37.21 32.51
N ASN A 208 49.78 37.59 32.82
CA ASN A 208 50.79 37.91 31.82
C ASN A 208 51.28 36.63 31.12
N THR A 209 50.84 36.45 29.88
CA THR A 209 51.07 35.28 29.02
C THR A 209 52.21 35.47 28.00
N GLU A 210 52.95 36.59 28.04
CA GLU A 210 54.04 36.87 27.10
C GLU A 210 55.09 35.73 27.09
N GLY A 211 55.23 35.10 25.93
CA GLY A 211 56.18 34.00 25.73
C GLY A 211 55.78 32.65 26.33
N VAL A 212 54.49 32.44 26.67
CA VAL A 212 53.97 31.11 27.03
C VAL A 212 53.99 30.18 25.82
N THR A 213 54.54 28.97 25.99
CA THR A 213 54.74 28.00 24.89
C THR A 213 53.78 26.82 24.90
N ASN A 214 53.03 26.62 25.99
CA ASN A 214 52.13 25.49 26.17
C ASN A 214 50.89 25.95 26.97
N MET A 215 49.70 25.78 26.38
CA MET A 215 48.40 26.02 27.02
C MET A 215 47.52 24.75 27.02
N ALA A 216 48.14 23.58 26.89
CA ALA A 216 47.48 22.28 26.87
C ALA A 216 46.62 22.03 28.11
N GLN A 217 45.41 21.50 27.95
CA GLN A 217 44.46 21.20 29.04
C GLN A 217 44.13 22.40 29.97
N MET A 218 44.41 23.65 29.58
CA MET A 218 44.37 24.82 30.48
C MET A 218 42.99 25.06 31.11
N PHE A 219 41.91 24.89 30.34
CA PHE A 219 40.50 25.04 30.76
C PHE A 219 39.73 23.71 30.76
N ALA A 220 40.42 22.57 30.60
CA ALA A 220 39.79 21.26 30.46
C ALA A 220 38.99 20.88 31.72
N SER A 221 37.78 20.36 31.53
CA SER A 221 36.85 19.99 32.62
C SER A 221 36.56 21.12 33.63
N THR A 222 36.53 22.38 33.18
CA THR A 222 36.08 23.52 34.00
C THR A 222 34.54 23.64 34.04
N GLY A 223 34.02 24.26 35.10
CA GLY A 223 32.59 24.57 35.26
C GLY A 223 32.11 25.84 34.53
N LEU A 224 33.01 26.51 33.80
CA LEU A 224 32.80 27.84 33.23
C LEU A 224 31.70 27.83 32.17
N THR A 225 30.76 28.78 32.24
CA THR A 225 29.73 28.97 31.18
C THR A 225 30.19 29.86 30.04
N ARG A 226 31.23 30.66 30.31
CA ARG A 226 31.94 31.56 29.40
C ARG A 226 33.33 31.83 29.98
N VAL A 227 34.25 32.28 29.15
CA VAL A 227 35.55 32.84 29.56
C VAL A 227 35.90 33.95 28.58
N ASP A 228 36.48 35.06 29.08
CA ASP A 228 37.10 36.06 28.21
C ASP A 228 38.54 35.63 27.95
N LEU A 229 38.93 35.58 26.68
CA LEU A 229 40.26 35.16 26.22
C LEU A 229 41.02 36.29 25.51
N SER A 230 40.43 37.50 25.43
CA SER A 230 40.96 38.62 24.65
C SER A 230 42.28 39.21 25.17
N SER A 231 42.69 38.82 26.38
CA SER A 231 43.97 39.19 27.01
C SER A 231 45.12 38.20 26.75
N LEU A 232 44.87 37.03 26.17
CA LEU A 232 45.88 35.97 26.06
C LEU A 232 46.84 36.21 24.88
N ASP A 233 48.10 36.48 25.18
CA ASP A 233 49.18 36.33 24.19
C ASP A 233 49.41 34.84 23.92
N THR A 234 49.08 34.44 22.71
CA THR A 234 49.21 33.07 22.20
C THR A 234 50.34 32.95 21.17
N SER A 235 51.03 34.06 20.83
CA SER A 235 51.97 34.12 19.72
C SER A 235 53.19 33.19 19.83
N ALA A 236 53.54 32.77 21.05
CA ALA A 236 54.61 31.82 21.33
C ALA A 236 54.14 30.37 21.59
N VAL A 237 52.82 30.11 21.56
CA VAL A 237 52.24 28.81 21.91
C VAL A 237 52.48 27.78 20.80
N THR A 238 52.91 26.58 21.20
CA THR A 238 53.24 25.46 20.30
C THR A 238 52.29 24.26 20.43
N THR A 239 51.54 24.16 21.53
CA THR A 239 50.48 23.17 21.72
C THR A 239 49.28 23.77 22.47
N MET A 240 48.08 23.44 21.96
CA MET A 240 46.77 23.72 22.55
C MET A 240 45.95 22.42 22.73
N GLU A 241 46.63 21.26 22.81
CA GLU A 241 46.00 19.95 22.97
C GLU A 241 45.04 19.91 24.19
N HIS A 242 43.85 19.37 23.97
CA HIS A 242 42.74 19.29 24.93
C HIS A 242 42.37 20.63 25.63
N MET A 243 42.73 21.82 25.11
CA MET A 243 42.69 23.10 25.87
C MET A 243 41.35 23.38 26.57
N PHE A 244 40.22 23.06 25.92
CA PHE A 244 38.86 23.18 26.47
C PHE A 244 38.16 21.82 26.66
N SER A 245 38.91 20.71 26.60
CA SER A 245 38.34 19.35 26.57
C SER A 245 37.49 19.04 27.80
N GLY A 246 36.26 18.59 27.58
CA GLY A 246 35.30 18.26 28.63
C GLY A 246 34.82 19.47 29.44
N ALA A 247 35.02 20.71 28.98
CA ALA A 247 34.45 21.92 29.60
C ALA A 247 32.93 22.03 29.30
N ILE A 248 32.17 21.06 29.81
CA ILE A 248 30.76 20.79 29.45
C ILE A 248 29.81 21.97 29.68
N SER A 249 30.18 22.94 30.52
CA SER A 249 29.35 24.11 30.84
C SER A 249 29.46 25.25 29.82
N LEU A 250 30.52 25.30 28.99
CA LEU A 250 30.74 26.40 28.05
C LEU A 250 29.61 26.45 27.01
N LEU A 251 29.01 27.62 26.82
CA LEU A 251 27.88 27.83 25.89
C LEU A 251 28.33 28.42 24.54
N SER A 252 29.35 29.27 24.59
CA SER A 252 29.93 29.98 23.44
C SER A 252 31.38 30.34 23.75
N LEU A 253 32.26 30.31 22.74
CA LEU A 253 33.67 30.70 22.88
C LEU A 253 34.06 31.73 21.81
N ASP A 254 34.98 32.62 22.15
CA ASP A 254 35.61 33.54 21.21
C ASP A 254 37.13 33.38 21.27
N VAL A 255 37.72 32.88 20.19
CA VAL A 255 39.16 32.66 20.00
C VAL A 255 39.72 33.57 18.91
N SER A 256 39.01 34.64 18.52
CA SER A 256 39.46 35.58 17.48
C SER A 256 40.73 36.37 17.81
N GLY A 257 41.16 36.36 19.07
CA GLY A 257 42.47 36.88 19.50
C GLY A 257 43.64 35.89 19.40
N PHE A 258 43.40 34.62 19.02
CA PHE A 258 44.45 33.60 19.05
C PHE A 258 45.38 33.69 17.84
N VAL A 259 46.68 33.84 18.11
CA VAL A 259 47.76 33.74 17.13
C VAL A 259 48.27 32.30 17.15
N THR A 260 48.06 31.58 16.04
CA THR A 260 48.27 30.13 15.95
C THR A 260 49.47 29.72 15.08
N ASP A 261 50.23 30.68 14.54
CA ASP A 261 51.35 30.47 13.60
C ASP A 261 52.43 29.47 14.04
N ASN A 262 52.58 29.23 15.36
CA ASN A 262 53.56 28.32 15.95
C ASN A 262 52.94 27.02 16.50
N VAL A 263 51.62 26.84 16.43
CA VAL A 263 50.92 25.70 17.02
C VAL A 263 51.06 24.47 16.14
N THR A 264 51.52 23.36 16.74
CA THR A 264 51.75 22.08 16.07
C THR A 264 50.79 20.97 16.51
N ASN A 265 50.20 21.08 17.71
CA ASN A 265 49.17 20.18 18.20
C ASN A 265 47.88 20.91 18.59
N MET A 266 46.74 20.47 18.02
CA MET A 266 45.36 20.89 18.34
C MET A 266 44.44 19.69 18.65
N GLU A 267 45.01 18.52 18.93
CA GLU A 267 44.34 17.29 19.38
C GLU A 267 43.29 17.60 20.47
N ASP A 268 42.07 17.10 20.30
CA ASP A 268 40.97 17.18 21.27
C ASP A 268 40.62 18.61 21.78
N MET A 269 41.06 19.68 21.10
CA MET A 269 41.04 21.07 21.64
C MET A 269 39.66 21.51 22.15
N PHE A 270 38.58 21.13 21.46
CA PHE A 270 37.18 21.40 21.83
C PHE A 270 36.38 20.11 22.08
N SER A 271 37.06 19.01 22.38
CA SER A 271 36.47 17.69 22.62
C SER A 271 35.57 17.67 23.85
N TYR A 272 34.50 16.87 23.83
CA TYR A 272 33.48 16.75 24.89
C TYR A 272 32.86 18.09 25.38
N THR A 273 32.85 19.13 24.55
CA THR A 273 32.21 20.42 24.87
C THR A 273 30.69 20.40 24.61
N HIS A 274 29.98 19.48 25.26
CA HIS A 274 28.59 19.09 24.95
C HIS A 274 27.59 20.27 24.76
N ASN A 275 27.69 21.35 25.54
CA ASN A 275 26.79 22.53 25.43
C ASN A 275 27.34 23.69 24.58
N LEU A 276 28.55 23.56 24.02
CA LEU A 276 29.19 24.62 23.24
C LEU A 276 28.52 24.73 21.87
N SER A 277 27.85 25.85 21.64
CA SER A 277 26.97 26.04 20.47
C SER A 277 27.57 26.89 19.35
N GLU A 278 28.63 27.66 19.67
CA GLU A 278 29.27 28.64 18.79
C GLU A 278 30.74 28.83 19.19
N ILE A 279 31.66 28.80 18.22
CA ILE A 279 33.07 29.18 18.38
C ILE A 279 33.40 30.26 17.35
N LYS A 280 33.80 31.46 17.81
CA LYS A 280 34.17 32.59 16.94
C LYS A 280 35.69 32.64 16.73
N GLY A 281 36.11 32.98 15.51
CA GLY A 281 37.52 33.23 15.19
C GLY A 281 38.32 32.04 14.62
N LEU A 282 37.71 30.87 14.41
CA LEU A 282 38.38 29.73 13.75
C LEU A 282 38.89 30.08 12.34
N ASN A 283 38.20 31.00 11.65
CA ASN A 283 38.63 31.54 10.35
C ASN A 283 39.81 32.54 10.42
N ALA A 284 40.40 32.76 11.60
CA ALA A 284 41.68 33.43 11.77
C ALA A 284 42.83 32.45 12.12
N PHE A 285 42.56 31.15 12.27
CA PHE A 285 43.58 30.18 12.63
C PHE A 285 44.51 29.89 11.45
N ASN A 286 45.82 29.88 11.71
CA ASN A 286 46.83 29.35 10.81
C ASN A 286 47.18 27.92 11.27
N THR A 287 46.69 26.91 10.55
CA THR A 287 46.94 25.50 10.89
C THR A 287 48.07 24.86 10.06
N SER A 288 48.80 25.62 9.25
CA SER A 288 49.83 25.09 8.32
C SER A 288 51.05 24.42 8.99
N ALA A 289 51.13 24.47 10.33
CA ALA A 289 52.13 23.75 11.14
C ALA A 289 51.53 22.61 12.00
N VAL A 290 50.20 22.40 11.97
CA VAL A 290 49.49 21.43 12.79
C VAL A 290 49.57 20.04 12.14
N THR A 291 50.13 19.06 12.85
CA THR A 291 50.34 17.70 12.31
C THR A 291 49.26 16.69 12.68
N THR A 292 48.42 16.99 13.68
CA THR A 292 47.24 16.18 14.05
C THR A 292 46.05 17.07 14.41
N MET A 293 44.86 16.64 13.97
CA MET A 293 43.57 17.20 14.37
C MET A 293 42.67 16.13 15.00
N TYR A 294 43.27 15.06 15.54
CA TYR A 294 42.58 13.98 16.26
C TYR A 294 41.55 14.55 17.25
N GLY A 295 40.30 14.11 17.15
CA GLY A 295 39.24 14.43 18.12
C GLY A 295 38.89 15.93 18.28
N MET A 296 39.38 16.84 17.43
CA MET A 296 39.34 18.30 17.69
C MET A 296 37.96 18.85 18.08
N PHE A 297 36.88 18.32 17.50
CA PHE A 297 35.48 18.64 17.84
C PHE A 297 34.65 17.41 18.27
N TRP A 298 35.31 16.33 18.73
CA TRP A 298 34.65 15.09 19.16
C TRP A 298 33.67 15.36 20.31
N HIS A 299 32.43 14.89 20.24
CA HIS A 299 31.38 15.16 21.25
C HIS A 299 31.12 16.66 21.52
N ALA A 300 31.41 17.55 20.56
CA ALA A 300 30.92 18.93 20.57
C ALA A 300 29.45 18.99 20.12
N GLU A 301 28.58 18.29 20.87
CA GLU A 301 27.23 17.87 20.46
C GLU A 301 26.29 19.02 20.11
N ALA A 302 26.46 20.21 20.73
CA ALA A 302 25.63 21.40 20.49
C ALA A 302 26.11 22.33 19.36
N LEU A 303 27.28 22.07 18.73
CA LEU A 303 27.78 22.94 17.65
C LEU A 303 26.85 22.93 16.44
N THR A 304 26.37 24.11 16.04
CA THR A 304 25.42 24.28 14.93
C THR A 304 26.09 24.67 13.61
N SER A 305 27.30 25.21 13.66
CA SER A 305 28.13 25.56 12.50
C SER A 305 29.61 25.66 12.89
N LEU A 306 30.50 25.53 11.91
CA LEU A 306 31.95 25.74 12.02
C LEU A 306 32.42 26.53 10.79
N ASP A 307 33.27 27.54 10.97
CA ASP A 307 33.94 28.26 9.89
C ASP A 307 35.42 27.85 9.84
N LEU A 308 35.71 26.85 9.02
CA LEU A 308 37.05 26.25 8.84
C LEU A 308 37.74 26.76 7.56
N SER A 309 37.27 27.89 7.02
CA SER A 309 37.70 28.41 5.70
C SER A 309 39.18 28.83 5.63
N ALA A 310 39.85 28.99 6.78
CA ALA A 310 41.28 29.29 6.88
C ALA A 310 42.18 28.07 7.18
N PHE A 311 41.60 26.89 7.42
CA PHE A 311 42.35 25.69 7.80
C PHE A 311 43.17 25.17 6.60
N ASP A 312 44.50 25.30 6.68
CA ASP A 312 45.45 24.54 5.87
C ASP A 312 45.74 23.22 6.60
N THR A 313 45.32 22.10 6.01
CA THR A 313 45.53 20.76 6.58
C THR A 313 46.62 19.97 5.85
N SER A 314 47.41 20.62 4.98
CA SER A 314 48.31 19.94 4.03
C SER A 314 49.46 19.13 4.66
N VAL A 315 49.67 19.25 5.97
CA VAL A 315 50.66 18.50 6.77
C VAL A 315 50.03 17.69 7.91
N VAL A 316 48.70 17.56 7.96
CA VAL A 316 47.98 16.76 8.95
C VAL A 316 48.07 15.28 8.58
N GLU A 317 48.61 14.44 9.47
CA GLU A 317 48.76 13.00 9.25
C GLU A 317 47.59 12.18 9.85
N ASP A 318 46.80 12.78 10.75
CA ASP A 318 45.71 12.16 11.51
C ASP A 318 44.51 13.13 11.66
N MET A 319 43.33 12.69 11.19
CA MET A 319 42.03 13.37 11.31
C MET A 319 40.97 12.51 12.04
N SER A 320 41.41 11.49 12.76
CA SER A 320 40.52 10.53 13.42
C SER A 320 39.60 11.21 14.42
N TRP A 321 38.33 10.79 14.48
CA TRP A 321 37.30 11.31 15.39
C TRP A 321 37.01 12.82 15.30
N MET A 322 37.60 13.56 14.34
CA MET A 322 37.62 15.04 14.31
C MET A 322 36.23 15.69 14.42
N PHE A 323 35.21 15.13 13.75
CA PHE A 323 33.80 15.57 13.82
C PHE A 323 32.87 14.49 14.39
N ALA A 324 33.41 13.53 15.14
CA ALA A 324 32.60 12.46 15.70
C ALA A 324 31.62 13.00 16.78
N ASN A 325 30.38 12.51 16.79
CA ASN A 325 29.31 12.98 17.67
C ASN A 325 28.99 14.49 17.60
N THR A 326 29.23 15.19 16.49
CA THR A 326 28.75 16.57 16.30
C THR A 326 27.24 16.60 15.97
N HIS A 327 26.39 16.23 16.94
CA HIS A 327 24.97 15.93 16.71
C HIS A 327 24.15 17.13 16.20
N ALA A 328 24.51 18.37 16.49
CA ALA A 328 23.77 19.54 16.03
C ALA A 328 24.21 20.11 14.65
N LEU A 329 25.32 19.63 14.07
CA LEU A 329 25.72 20.05 12.73
C LEU A 329 24.73 19.55 11.66
N THR A 330 24.45 20.41 10.67
CA THR A 330 23.52 20.12 9.56
C THR A 330 24.11 20.42 8.18
N GLU A 331 25.00 21.42 8.11
CA GLU A 331 25.91 21.71 7.00
C GLU A 331 27.34 21.83 7.57
N LEU A 332 28.35 21.40 6.81
CA LEU A 332 29.78 21.45 7.17
C LEU A 332 30.59 21.74 5.91
N ASP A 333 31.30 22.86 5.87
CA ASP A 333 32.16 23.24 4.74
C ASP A 333 33.63 22.90 5.08
N ILE A 334 34.17 21.93 4.35
CA ILE A 334 35.55 21.43 4.43
C ILE A 334 36.25 21.55 3.08
N SER A 335 35.79 22.44 2.20
CA SER A 335 36.38 22.67 0.87
C SER A 335 37.79 23.29 0.88
N SER A 336 38.27 23.72 2.05
CA SER A 336 39.65 24.12 2.31
C SER A 336 40.61 22.95 2.56
N PHE A 337 40.10 21.75 2.88
CA PHE A 337 40.93 20.64 3.36
C PHE A 337 41.76 20.02 2.23
N ASN A 338 43.03 19.79 2.52
CA ASN A 338 43.94 18.96 1.74
C ASN A 338 44.31 17.73 2.59
N THR A 339 43.86 16.55 2.17
CA THR A 339 44.02 15.30 2.93
C THR A 339 45.16 14.41 2.42
N ALA A 340 45.99 14.86 1.47
CA ALA A 340 47.00 14.01 0.83
C ALA A 340 48.11 13.49 1.76
N ALA A 341 48.27 14.09 2.96
CA ALA A 341 49.18 13.63 4.02
C ALA A 341 48.50 12.69 5.03
N VAL A 342 47.16 12.63 5.06
CA VAL A 342 46.39 11.93 6.08
C VAL A 342 46.52 10.42 5.91
N THR A 343 46.90 9.74 6.98
CA THR A 343 47.02 8.27 7.02
C THR A 343 45.92 7.58 7.81
N ASP A 344 45.23 8.31 8.69
CA ASP A 344 44.09 7.82 9.48
C ASP A 344 42.89 8.78 9.40
N MET A 345 41.71 8.22 9.09
CA MET A 345 40.41 8.88 9.03
C MET A 345 39.36 8.15 9.89
N GLN A 346 39.80 7.32 10.85
CA GLN A 346 38.92 6.53 11.70
C GLN A 346 37.85 7.41 12.36
N ALA A 347 36.59 7.01 12.21
CA ALA A 347 35.43 7.65 12.81
C ALA A 347 35.25 9.16 12.50
N MET A 348 35.90 9.72 11.47
CA MET A 348 35.95 11.18 11.23
C MET A 348 34.58 11.87 11.26
N PHE A 349 33.53 11.24 10.73
CA PHE A 349 32.13 11.74 10.76
C PHE A 349 31.16 10.79 11.50
N LEU A 350 31.67 9.88 12.34
CA LEU A 350 30.87 8.95 13.16
C LEU A 350 29.80 9.72 13.95
N ARG A 351 28.54 9.33 13.82
CA ARG A 351 27.42 9.93 14.58
C ARG A 351 27.25 11.44 14.33
N ALA A 352 27.72 11.98 13.20
CA ALA A 352 27.34 13.30 12.69
C ALA A 352 25.88 13.28 12.16
N ALA A 353 24.94 12.85 13.01
CA ALA A 353 23.66 12.26 12.62
C ALA A 353 22.63 13.24 12.00
N ASN A 354 22.91 14.55 12.03
CA ASN A 354 22.06 15.59 11.44
C ASN A 354 22.61 16.22 10.15
N LEU A 355 23.82 15.87 9.72
CA LEU A 355 24.31 16.22 8.38
C LEU A 355 23.36 15.62 7.32
N THR A 356 23.03 16.42 6.31
CA THR A 356 22.17 16.00 5.18
C THR A 356 22.89 15.94 3.84
N ASP A 357 24.06 16.56 3.76
CA ASP A 357 24.91 16.72 2.58
C ASP A 357 26.36 16.85 3.08
N LEU A 358 27.33 16.36 2.31
CA LEU A 358 28.77 16.42 2.64
C LEU A 358 29.58 16.32 1.34
N ASP A 359 30.32 17.38 0.98
CA ASP A 359 31.17 17.40 -0.21
C ASP A 359 32.56 16.85 0.15
N LEU A 360 32.93 15.73 -0.50
CA LEU A 360 34.23 15.05 -0.35
C LEU A 360 35.05 15.07 -1.65
N SER A 361 34.65 15.88 -2.64
CA SER A 361 35.30 15.91 -3.96
C SER A 361 36.76 16.40 -3.96
N PHE A 362 37.21 16.98 -2.84
CA PHE A 362 38.57 17.45 -2.60
C PHE A 362 39.46 16.46 -1.83
N PHE A 363 38.90 15.35 -1.33
CA PHE A 363 39.66 14.37 -0.54
C PHE A 363 40.58 13.53 -1.44
N ASP A 364 41.89 13.64 -1.22
CA ASP A 364 42.87 12.62 -1.60
C ASP A 364 42.98 11.61 -0.45
N THR A 365 42.68 10.34 -0.72
CA THR A 365 42.76 9.26 0.28
C THR A 365 43.89 8.26 0.00
N GLY A 366 44.78 8.53 -0.96
CA GLY A 366 45.80 7.59 -1.41
C GLY A 366 46.82 7.16 -0.34
N ALA A 367 47.00 7.96 0.71
CA ALA A 367 47.85 7.65 1.87
C ALA A 367 47.12 6.94 3.03
N VAL A 368 45.78 6.90 3.01
CA VAL A 368 44.94 6.43 4.12
C VAL A 368 45.03 4.91 4.29
N ARG A 369 45.15 4.47 5.55
CA ARG A 369 45.25 3.05 5.94
C ARG A 369 44.04 2.56 6.73
N ASP A 370 43.38 3.46 7.47
CA ASP A 370 42.20 3.18 8.29
C ASP A 370 41.05 4.14 7.90
N MET A 371 39.91 3.57 7.53
CA MET A 371 38.65 4.27 7.24
C MET A 371 37.50 3.74 8.13
N SER A 372 37.84 3.10 9.24
CA SER A 372 36.89 2.40 10.12
C SER A 372 35.89 3.40 10.72
N MET A 373 34.60 3.06 10.73
CA MET A 373 33.51 3.88 11.26
C MET A 373 33.36 5.27 10.63
N MET A 374 34.06 5.61 9.54
CA MET A 374 34.16 6.97 9.00
C MET A 374 32.80 7.65 8.75
N PHE A 375 31.79 6.88 8.28
CA PHE A 375 30.40 7.32 8.06
C PHE A 375 29.39 6.49 8.86
N ALA A 376 29.80 5.91 9.98
CA ALA A 376 28.88 5.17 10.83
C ALA A 376 27.88 6.12 11.53
N ASP A 377 26.65 5.64 11.75
CA ASP A 377 25.54 6.36 12.37
C ASP A 377 25.18 7.73 11.71
N THR A 378 25.53 7.98 10.45
CA THR A 378 25.15 9.20 9.71
C THR A 378 23.68 9.13 9.25
N HIS A 379 22.76 9.08 10.21
CA HIS A 379 21.34 8.73 10.02
C HIS A 379 20.52 9.65 9.09
N ARG A 380 21.09 10.77 8.60
CA ARG A 380 20.43 11.73 7.70
C ARG A 380 21.16 12.02 6.38
N LEU A 381 22.34 11.45 6.15
CA LEU A 381 22.97 11.45 4.82
C LEU A 381 22.21 10.49 3.92
N SER A 382 21.51 11.01 2.91
CA SER A 382 20.72 10.20 1.96
C SER A 382 21.46 9.84 0.66
N SER A 383 22.52 10.57 0.39
CA SER A 383 23.49 10.37 -0.68
C SER A 383 24.87 10.77 -0.18
N LEU A 384 25.91 10.12 -0.69
CA LEU A 384 27.31 10.44 -0.42
C LEU A 384 28.11 10.13 -1.69
N ASP A 385 28.94 11.06 -2.15
CA ASP A 385 29.87 10.82 -3.27
C ASP A 385 31.25 10.48 -2.70
N ILE A 386 31.71 9.27 -3.00
CA ILE A 386 33.04 8.75 -2.67
C ILE A 386 33.74 8.18 -3.92
N SER A 387 33.29 8.56 -5.12
CA SER A 387 33.87 8.12 -6.39
C SER A 387 35.33 8.55 -6.57
N SER A 388 35.78 9.58 -5.85
CA SER A 388 37.17 10.04 -5.76
C SER A 388 38.08 9.16 -4.90
N PHE A 389 37.54 8.29 -4.03
CA PHE A 389 38.34 7.60 -3.01
C PHE A 389 39.32 6.57 -3.62
N VAL A 390 40.60 6.70 -3.28
CA VAL A 390 41.68 5.79 -3.66
C VAL A 390 41.99 4.87 -2.48
N THR A 391 41.37 3.69 -2.43
CA THR A 391 41.47 2.80 -1.25
C THR A 391 42.61 1.77 -1.31
N SER A 392 43.52 1.83 -2.28
CA SER A 392 44.55 0.80 -2.49
C SER A 392 45.56 0.64 -1.34
N SER A 393 45.63 1.63 -0.44
CA SER A 393 46.47 1.64 0.76
C SER A 393 45.71 1.21 2.03
N VAL A 394 44.39 1.07 1.95
CA VAL A 394 43.50 0.84 3.09
C VAL A 394 43.56 -0.62 3.55
N THR A 395 43.74 -0.80 4.86
CA THR A 395 43.87 -2.11 5.52
C THR A 395 42.65 -2.50 6.36
N THR A 396 41.80 -1.53 6.74
CA THR A 396 40.53 -1.77 7.45
C THR A 396 39.43 -0.84 6.95
N MET A 397 38.23 -1.41 6.80
CA MET A 397 36.96 -0.72 6.54
C MET A 397 35.92 -1.11 7.60
N PHE A 398 36.37 -1.49 8.80
CA PHE A 398 35.52 -1.89 9.94
C PHE A 398 34.38 -0.89 10.14
N ALA A 399 33.14 -1.36 10.11
CA ALA A 399 31.94 -0.55 10.37
C ALA A 399 31.78 0.75 9.53
N MET A 400 32.47 0.89 8.38
CA MET A 400 32.58 2.17 7.65
C MET A 400 31.24 2.88 7.37
N PHE A 401 30.18 2.12 7.06
CA PHE A 401 28.81 2.61 6.83
C PHE A 401 27.77 1.99 7.79
N THR A 402 28.20 1.51 8.96
CA THR A 402 27.31 0.95 9.99
C THR A 402 26.18 1.94 10.31
N ARG A 403 24.93 1.51 10.18
CA ARG A 403 23.71 2.28 10.47
C ARG A 403 23.66 3.65 9.76
N ALA A 404 24.29 3.77 8.58
CA ALA A 404 24.08 4.87 7.63
C ALA A 404 22.68 4.75 6.97
N SER A 405 21.63 4.68 7.80
CA SER A 405 20.30 4.16 7.50
C SER A 405 19.42 5.06 6.60
N ALA A 406 19.98 6.13 6.06
CA ALA A 406 19.34 6.99 5.06
C ALA A 406 19.95 6.83 3.66
N LEU A 407 21.15 6.24 3.51
CA LEU A 407 21.76 5.98 2.21
C LEU A 407 20.93 4.97 1.41
N ILE A 408 20.53 5.36 0.20
CA ILE A 408 19.69 4.53 -0.70
C ILE A 408 20.54 3.76 -1.72
N LYS A 409 21.68 4.35 -2.11
CA LYS A 409 22.69 3.86 -3.04
C LYS A 409 24.08 4.35 -2.61
N LEU A 410 25.12 3.67 -3.08
CA LEU A 410 26.51 4.05 -2.91
C LEU A 410 27.31 3.60 -4.15
N ASP A 411 28.18 4.45 -4.68
CA ASP A 411 29.13 4.05 -5.72
C ASP A 411 30.42 3.57 -5.05
N LEU A 412 30.87 2.37 -5.43
CA LEU A 412 32.07 1.70 -4.92
C LEU A 412 32.99 1.25 -6.07
N SER A 413 32.76 1.74 -7.29
CA SER A 413 33.52 1.35 -8.48
C SER A 413 35.02 1.72 -8.43
N SER A 414 35.38 2.72 -7.61
CA SER A 414 36.75 3.14 -7.33
C SER A 414 37.49 2.28 -6.29
N PHE A 415 36.76 1.50 -5.48
CA PHE A 415 37.33 0.80 -4.32
C PHE A 415 38.23 -0.37 -4.75
N ASN A 416 39.49 -0.33 -4.34
CA ASN A 416 40.42 -1.45 -4.39
C ASN A 416 40.56 -2.03 -2.98
N THR A 417 40.02 -3.22 -2.75
CA THR A 417 39.96 -3.86 -1.43
C THR A 417 41.06 -4.89 -1.19
N ARG A 418 42.04 -5.00 -2.10
CA ARG A 418 43.01 -6.12 -2.10
C ARG A 418 43.92 -6.18 -0.87
N ALA A 419 44.11 -5.05 -0.17
CA ALA A 419 44.88 -4.93 1.06
C ALA A 419 44.02 -4.97 2.34
N VAL A 420 42.68 -4.96 2.21
CA VAL A 420 41.76 -4.87 3.35
C VAL A 420 41.68 -6.21 4.08
N THR A 421 41.96 -6.20 5.37
CA THR A 421 41.96 -7.38 6.25
C THR A 421 40.69 -7.48 7.12
N ASP A 422 40.04 -6.35 7.39
CA ASP A 422 38.81 -6.24 8.20
C ASP A 422 37.71 -5.45 7.46
N MET A 423 36.55 -6.09 7.30
CA MET A 423 35.27 -5.52 6.84
C MET A 423 34.11 -5.91 7.78
N ASN A 424 34.39 -6.28 9.03
CA ASN A 424 33.38 -6.50 10.06
C ASN A 424 32.40 -5.31 10.07
N GLN A 425 31.10 -5.60 10.15
CA GLN A 425 30.04 -4.59 10.22
C GLN A 425 29.95 -3.57 9.06
N MET A 426 30.74 -3.64 7.97
CA MET A 426 30.90 -2.51 7.02
C MET A 426 29.59 -1.83 6.55
N PHE A 427 28.50 -2.59 6.38
CA PHE A 427 27.15 -2.13 6.02
C PHE A 427 26.06 -2.55 7.04
N LEU A 428 26.44 -2.87 8.28
CA LEU A 428 25.54 -3.32 9.37
C LEU A 428 24.42 -2.30 9.59
N GLY A 429 23.17 -2.67 9.30
CA GLY A 429 22.01 -1.81 9.50
C GLY A 429 21.91 -0.63 8.52
N ALA A 430 22.61 -0.67 7.37
CA ALA A 430 22.43 0.25 6.25
C ALA A 430 21.10 -0.06 5.51
N SER A 431 19.99 0.04 6.23
CA SER A 431 18.71 -0.60 5.92
C SER A 431 17.95 -0.03 4.73
N MET A 432 18.38 1.11 4.17
CA MET A 432 17.81 1.71 2.96
C MET A 432 18.62 1.44 1.69
N LEU A 433 19.81 0.81 1.76
CA LEU A 433 20.56 0.42 0.57
C LEU A 433 19.76 -0.62 -0.23
N THR A 434 19.39 -0.26 -1.46
CA THR A 434 18.54 -1.08 -2.34
C THR A 434 19.33 -1.95 -3.31
N GLU A 435 20.51 -1.47 -3.68
CA GLU A 435 21.49 -2.09 -4.57
C GLU A 435 22.89 -1.74 -4.06
N LEU A 436 23.87 -2.60 -4.37
CA LEU A 436 25.28 -2.38 -4.07
C LEU A 436 26.11 -3.10 -5.14
N ASP A 437 26.92 -2.35 -5.90
CA ASP A 437 27.88 -2.95 -6.82
C ASP A 437 29.16 -3.26 -6.06
N LEU A 438 29.56 -4.53 -6.09
CA LEU A 438 30.76 -5.06 -5.45
C LEU A 438 31.70 -5.72 -6.47
N SER A 439 31.54 -5.43 -7.76
CA SER A 439 32.37 -6.00 -8.83
C SER A 439 33.86 -5.63 -8.71
N SER A 440 34.17 -4.52 -8.06
CA SER A 440 35.52 -4.05 -7.70
C SER A 440 36.12 -4.75 -6.46
N PHE A 441 35.33 -5.46 -5.65
CA PHE A 441 35.77 -6.03 -4.37
C PHE A 441 36.51 -7.36 -4.56
N GLU A 442 37.81 -7.28 -4.82
CA GLU A 442 38.73 -8.41 -4.67
C GLU A 442 39.30 -8.45 -3.24
N THR A 443 39.06 -9.55 -2.50
CA THR A 443 39.31 -9.59 -1.04
C THR A 443 40.35 -10.64 -0.55
N PRO A 444 41.49 -10.88 -1.24
CA PRO A 444 42.43 -11.96 -0.89
C PRO A 444 43.08 -11.82 0.50
N ALA A 445 43.15 -10.61 1.07
CA ALA A 445 43.70 -10.34 2.39
C ALA A 445 42.67 -10.46 3.54
N LEU A 446 41.39 -10.68 3.23
CA LEU A 446 40.29 -10.59 4.19
C LEU A 446 40.33 -11.69 5.25
N THR A 447 40.39 -11.29 6.52
CA THR A 447 40.40 -12.18 7.70
C THR A 447 39.19 -11.99 8.61
N GLN A 448 38.48 -10.86 8.47
CA GLN A 448 37.32 -10.53 9.28
C GLN A 448 36.18 -9.93 8.44
N ALA A 449 34.99 -10.52 8.54
CA ALA A 449 33.79 -10.12 7.78
C ALA A 449 32.50 -10.43 8.57
N ALA A 450 32.55 -10.47 9.90
CA ALA A 450 31.38 -10.78 10.72
C ALA A 450 30.33 -9.68 10.55
N ILE A 451 29.05 -10.07 10.47
CA ILE A 451 27.89 -9.15 10.38
C ILE A 451 27.99 -8.02 9.33
N MET A 452 28.84 -8.17 8.30
CA MET A 452 29.14 -7.10 7.32
C MET A 452 27.89 -6.52 6.65
N PHE A 453 26.92 -7.35 6.26
CA PHE A 453 25.66 -6.91 5.64
C PHE A 453 24.44 -7.11 6.55
N GLN A 454 24.65 -7.39 7.85
CA GLN A 454 23.54 -7.71 8.75
C GLN A 454 22.53 -6.54 8.79
N ASN A 455 21.23 -6.83 8.69
CA ASN A 455 20.15 -5.84 8.71
C ASN A 455 20.21 -4.74 7.62
N ALA A 456 21.00 -4.89 6.54
CA ALA A 456 20.89 -4.07 5.33
C ALA A 456 19.64 -4.48 4.50
N SER A 457 18.47 -4.40 5.16
CA SER A 457 17.29 -5.21 4.84
C SER A 457 16.58 -4.89 3.53
N ALA A 458 16.89 -3.76 2.87
CA ALA A 458 16.39 -3.41 1.54
C ALA A 458 17.20 -3.99 0.37
N LEU A 459 18.37 -4.58 0.60
CA LEU A 459 19.19 -5.18 -0.46
C LEU A 459 18.46 -6.36 -1.11
N ARG A 460 18.09 -6.22 -2.38
CA ARG A 460 17.36 -7.26 -3.15
C ARG A 460 18.29 -8.22 -3.89
N LYS A 461 19.49 -7.77 -4.23
CA LYS A 461 20.53 -8.53 -4.91
C LYS A 461 21.85 -8.34 -4.17
N LEU A 462 22.69 -9.38 -4.15
CA LEU A 462 24.07 -9.27 -3.69
C LEU A 462 24.98 -10.17 -4.54
N ASP A 463 26.03 -9.59 -5.11
CA ASP A 463 27.07 -10.33 -5.83
C ASP A 463 28.33 -10.39 -4.97
N LEU A 464 28.69 -11.60 -4.54
CA LEU A 464 29.89 -11.89 -3.77
C LEU A 464 30.88 -12.74 -4.58
N SER A 465 30.73 -12.82 -5.91
CA SER A 465 31.55 -13.74 -6.72
C SER A 465 33.04 -13.41 -6.77
N SER A 466 33.42 -12.16 -6.49
CA SER A 466 34.81 -11.71 -6.33
C SER A 466 35.36 -11.88 -4.89
N PHE A 467 34.51 -12.18 -3.90
CA PHE A 467 34.93 -12.33 -2.51
C PHE A 467 35.69 -13.64 -2.27
N ASP A 468 36.96 -13.51 -1.92
CA ASP A 468 37.75 -14.56 -1.28
C ASP A 468 37.56 -14.47 0.25
N THR A 469 37.13 -15.58 0.84
CA THR A 469 36.87 -15.71 2.27
C THR A 469 37.71 -16.81 2.92
N ARG A 470 38.67 -17.39 2.19
CA ARG A 470 39.47 -18.55 2.65
C ARG A 470 40.34 -18.22 3.87
N ASN A 471 40.74 -16.95 4.01
CA ASN A 471 41.52 -16.43 5.12
C ASN A 471 40.65 -15.96 6.31
N VAL A 472 39.31 -15.95 6.15
CA VAL A 472 38.37 -15.59 7.22
C VAL A 472 38.13 -16.78 8.15
N ALA A 473 38.33 -16.59 9.45
CA ALA A 473 38.06 -17.62 10.45
C ALA A 473 36.54 -17.92 10.56
N PRO A 474 36.10 -19.15 10.92
CA PRO A 474 34.67 -19.49 10.95
C PRO A 474 33.81 -18.60 11.86
N ASN A 475 34.35 -18.18 13.00
CA ASN A 475 33.71 -17.22 13.90
C ASN A 475 33.59 -15.81 13.30
N ASN A 476 34.55 -15.41 12.46
CA ASN A 476 34.64 -14.09 11.83
C ASN A 476 33.83 -13.98 10.52
N ARG A 477 32.92 -14.93 10.24
CA ARG A 477 31.88 -14.84 9.20
C ARG A 477 30.49 -15.25 9.70
N ASN A 478 30.28 -15.25 11.02
CA ASN A 478 28.94 -15.43 11.59
C ASN A 478 28.02 -14.26 11.22
N ASN A 479 26.75 -14.55 10.97
CA ASN A 479 25.67 -13.59 10.69
C ASN A 479 25.97 -12.62 9.52
N PHE A 480 26.91 -12.96 8.63
CA PHE A 480 27.43 -12.12 7.54
C PHE A 480 26.32 -11.53 6.63
N LEU A 481 25.24 -12.30 6.40
CA LEU A 481 24.07 -11.92 5.60
C LEU A 481 22.74 -11.90 6.40
N ALA A 482 22.80 -11.81 7.74
CA ALA A 482 21.63 -11.98 8.61
C ALA A 482 20.64 -10.82 8.48
N GLY A 483 19.34 -11.10 8.33
CA GLY A 483 18.32 -10.04 8.26
C GLY A 483 18.29 -9.25 6.95
N LEU A 484 18.90 -9.77 5.88
CA LEU A 484 18.74 -9.27 4.50
C LEU A 484 17.35 -9.60 3.93
N ASN A 485 16.29 -9.12 4.60
CA ASN A 485 14.92 -9.60 4.43
C ASN A 485 14.30 -9.35 3.03
N ALA A 486 14.90 -8.53 2.16
CA ALA A 486 14.48 -8.34 0.78
C ALA A 486 15.29 -9.15 -0.26
N LEU A 487 16.31 -9.90 0.16
CA LEU A 487 17.25 -10.59 -0.73
C LEU A 487 16.58 -11.74 -1.50
N VAL A 488 16.55 -11.61 -2.82
CA VAL A 488 15.96 -12.59 -3.75
C VAL A 488 16.98 -13.17 -4.74
N GLU A 489 18.18 -12.61 -4.81
CA GLU A 489 19.26 -13.03 -5.72
C GLU A 489 20.61 -12.89 -5.03
N LEU A 490 21.35 -14.00 -4.94
CA LEU A 490 22.67 -14.08 -4.31
C LEU A 490 23.62 -14.80 -5.26
N ARG A 491 24.76 -14.19 -5.62
CA ARG A 491 25.78 -14.81 -6.47
C ARG A 491 27.05 -15.08 -5.66
N LEU A 492 27.54 -16.32 -5.72
CA LEU A 492 28.69 -16.81 -4.96
C LEU A 492 29.82 -17.27 -5.90
N GLY A 493 31.07 -17.00 -5.51
CA GLY A 493 32.28 -17.40 -6.22
C GLY A 493 32.80 -18.77 -5.78
N GLU A 494 34.01 -19.14 -6.22
CA GLU A 494 34.65 -20.40 -5.82
C GLU A 494 35.21 -20.36 -4.39
N ASN A 495 35.60 -19.17 -3.94
CA ASN A 495 36.25 -18.94 -2.64
C ASN A 495 35.33 -18.26 -1.60
N THR A 496 34.03 -18.24 -1.88
CA THR A 496 33.01 -17.47 -1.13
C THR A 496 32.21 -18.35 -0.19
N ASN A 497 32.55 -18.31 1.10
CA ASN A 497 31.92 -19.08 2.18
C ASN A 497 31.13 -18.11 3.06
N ILE A 498 29.80 -18.20 3.01
CA ILE A 498 28.92 -17.28 3.76
C ILE A 498 28.67 -17.72 5.21
N GLY A 499 29.20 -18.89 5.61
CA GLY A 499 29.17 -19.37 7.00
C GLY A 499 27.76 -19.51 7.59
N ASN A 500 27.66 -19.34 8.90
CA ASN A 500 26.37 -19.27 9.61
C ASN A 500 25.74 -17.88 9.42
N SER A 501 25.35 -17.57 8.18
CA SER A 501 24.84 -16.25 7.78
C SER A 501 23.41 -15.93 8.23
N ALA A 502 22.59 -16.93 8.57
CA ALA A 502 21.14 -16.80 8.71
C ALA A 502 20.48 -16.17 7.46
N LEU A 503 20.66 -16.82 6.30
CA LEU A 503 19.98 -16.44 5.04
C LEU A 503 18.44 -16.40 5.20
N PRO A 504 17.73 -15.47 4.51
CA PRO A 504 16.28 -15.32 4.59
C PRO A 504 15.46 -16.59 4.31
N ASP A 505 14.27 -16.64 4.90
CA ASP A 505 13.32 -17.75 4.90
C ASP A 505 11.87 -17.28 4.60
N GLU A 506 10.88 -18.13 4.84
CA GLU A 506 9.45 -17.82 4.65
C GLU A 506 8.89 -16.80 5.65
N THR A 507 9.53 -16.65 6.82
CA THR A 507 9.10 -15.71 7.87
C THR A 507 9.62 -14.30 7.61
N THR A 508 10.75 -14.18 6.92
CA THR A 508 11.48 -12.92 6.69
C THR A 508 11.23 -12.30 5.32
N THR A 509 10.92 -13.08 4.28
CA THR A 509 10.45 -12.55 2.98
C THR A 509 9.13 -13.20 2.57
N PRO A 510 7.97 -12.60 2.94
CA PRO A 510 6.67 -13.07 2.48
C PRO A 510 6.58 -13.10 0.94
N GLY A 511 5.90 -14.12 0.40
CA GLY A 511 5.80 -14.34 -1.04
C GLY A 511 6.83 -15.31 -1.63
N PHE A 512 7.77 -15.83 -0.83
CA PHE A 512 8.82 -16.75 -1.28
C PHE A 512 8.94 -17.98 -0.36
N LEU A 513 9.16 -19.15 -0.97
CA LEU A 513 9.55 -20.40 -0.30
C LEU A 513 10.90 -20.27 0.41
N ASN A 514 11.15 -21.11 1.41
CA ASN A 514 12.45 -21.28 2.07
C ASN A 514 13.35 -22.16 1.19
N SER A 515 13.58 -21.71 -0.04
CA SER A 515 14.34 -22.43 -1.05
C SER A 515 14.99 -21.48 -2.04
N TRP A 516 16.24 -21.81 -2.36
CA TRP A 516 17.07 -21.17 -3.37
C TRP A 516 17.30 -22.12 -4.53
N LYS A 517 17.21 -21.60 -5.76
CA LYS A 517 17.45 -22.35 -7.00
C LYS A 517 18.67 -21.81 -7.71
N ARG A 518 19.60 -22.68 -8.12
CA ARG A 518 20.76 -22.30 -8.94
C ARG A 518 20.34 -22.05 -10.39
N GLU A 519 20.93 -21.05 -11.03
CA GLU A 519 20.58 -20.65 -12.40
C GLU A 519 21.22 -21.54 -13.50
N THR A 520 22.32 -22.23 -13.19
CA THR A 520 23.27 -22.76 -14.20
C THR A 520 23.21 -24.26 -14.51
N GLN A 521 22.26 -25.01 -13.93
CA GLN A 521 22.11 -26.46 -14.19
C GLN A 521 20.81 -26.79 -14.95
N ARG A 522 20.93 -27.53 -16.06
CA ARG A 522 19.80 -27.87 -16.95
C ARG A 522 19.09 -29.17 -16.52
N GLY A 523 18.57 -29.20 -15.29
CA GLY A 523 17.83 -30.35 -14.75
C GLY A 523 16.95 -30.02 -13.53
N PRO A 524 16.13 -30.95 -13.03
CA PRO A 524 15.13 -30.66 -11.98
C PRO A 524 15.68 -30.55 -10.55
N ALA A 525 16.98 -30.70 -10.33
CA ALA A 525 17.58 -30.88 -9.00
C ALA A 525 18.77 -29.93 -8.76
N ASP A 526 18.47 -28.74 -8.25
CA ASP A 526 19.44 -27.82 -7.64
C ASP A 526 18.69 -26.80 -6.74
N TRP A 527 17.80 -27.32 -5.89
CA TRP A 527 17.02 -26.57 -4.90
C TRP A 527 17.62 -26.83 -3.51
N LEU A 528 17.94 -25.77 -2.76
CA LEU A 528 18.52 -25.86 -1.42
C LEU A 528 17.71 -25.00 -0.45
N SER A 529 17.50 -25.46 0.79
CA SER A 529 17.04 -24.55 1.84
C SER A 529 18.12 -23.51 2.16
N SER A 530 17.75 -22.42 2.85
CA SER A 530 18.74 -21.45 3.34
C SER A 530 19.84 -22.09 4.19
N GLN A 531 19.53 -23.15 4.95
CA GLN A 531 20.53 -23.90 5.71
C GLN A 531 21.45 -24.73 4.81
N ASP A 532 20.90 -25.42 3.80
CA ASP A 532 21.71 -26.26 2.90
C ASP A 532 22.63 -25.43 2.01
N LEU A 533 22.18 -24.25 1.55
CA LEU A 533 23.01 -23.31 0.78
C LEU A 533 24.16 -22.73 1.62
N MET A 534 23.89 -22.34 2.87
CA MET A 534 24.94 -21.94 3.81
C MET A 534 25.95 -23.08 4.03
N THR A 535 25.47 -24.32 4.26
CA THR A 535 26.32 -25.49 4.43
C THR A 535 27.14 -25.81 3.19
N LEU A 536 26.57 -25.71 1.98
CA LEU A 536 27.27 -25.96 0.72
C LEU A 536 28.36 -24.92 0.44
N SER A 537 28.17 -23.65 0.87
CA SER A 537 29.22 -22.62 0.83
C SER A 537 30.41 -22.96 1.75
N GLY A 538 30.23 -23.94 2.64
CA GLY A 538 31.29 -24.59 3.41
C GLY A 538 32.36 -25.24 2.53
N THR A 539 31.97 -25.81 1.39
CA THR A 539 32.88 -26.48 0.45
C THR A 539 33.26 -25.53 -0.69
N ALA A 540 34.57 -25.35 -0.92
CA ALA A 540 35.07 -24.51 -2.01
C ALA A 540 34.54 -24.99 -3.37
N GLY A 541 34.07 -24.06 -4.20
CA GLY A 541 33.50 -24.31 -5.53
C GLY A 541 32.07 -24.90 -5.58
N GLU A 542 31.57 -25.58 -4.55
CA GLU A 542 30.30 -26.32 -4.68
C GLU A 542 29.05 -25.42 -4.68
N ALA A 543 29.10 -24.29 -3.96
CA ALA A 543 28.02 -23.29 -3.96
C ALA A 543 28.12 -22.24 -5.07
N THR A 544 29.12 -22.31 -5.94
CA THR A 544 29.39 -21.28 -6.96
C THR A 544 28.24 -21.14 -7.97
N GLY A 545 27.93 -19.89 -8.34
CA GLY A 545 26.87 -19.54 -9.28
C GLY A 545 25.86 -18.53 -8.72
N THR A 546 24.85 -18.21 -9.54
CA THR A 546 23.73 -17.34 -9.14
C THR A 546 22.60 -18.18 -8.56
N TRP A 547 22.15 -17.81 -7.36
CA TRP A 547 21.03 -18.40 -6.63
C TRP A 547 19.87 -17.42 -6.57
N ARG A 548 18.65 -17.90 -6.81
CA ARG A 548 17.42 -17.09 -6.78
C ARG A 548 16.42 -17.69 -5.78
N ARG A 549 15.79 -16.86 -4.95
CA ARG A 549 14.65 -17.30 -4.13
C ARG A 549 13.47 -17.66 -5.03
N VAL A 550 12.74 -18.70 -4.64
CA VAL A 550 11.58 -19.21 -5.39
C VAL A 550 10.30 -18.53 -4.87
N PRO A 551 9.56 -17.78 -5.71
CA PRO A 551 8.28 -17.20 -5.30
C PRO A 551 7.24 -18.30 -5.09
N TYR A 552 6.26 -18.05 -4.23
CA TYR A 552 5.08 -18.93 -4.11
C TYR A 552 4.33 -18.99 -5.44
N GLN A 553 3.95 -20.20 -5.85
CA GLN A 553 3.18 -20.46 -7.08
C GLN A 553 1.72 -20.87 -6.78
N THR A 554 1.25 -20.64 -5.55
CA THR A 554 -0.13 -20.91 -5.14
C THR A 554 -1.11 -20.10 -5.99
N ASN A 555 -2.05 -20.78 -6.65
CA ASN A 555 -3.03 -20.15 -7.52
C ASN A 555 -4.38 -20.88 -7.42
N VAL A 556 -5.48 -20.15 -7.58
CA VAL A 556 -6.83 -20.71 -7.68
C VAL A 556 -7.50 -20.06 -8.88
N GLN A 557 -7.87 -20.87 -9.88
CA GLN A 557 -8.54 -20.43 -11.10
C GLN A 557 -9.95 -20.97 -11.16
N VAL A 558 -10.87 -20.07 -11.49
CA VAL A 558 -12.30 -20.29 -11.59
C VAL A 558 -12.83 -19.61 -12.86
N LYS A 559 -14.05 -19.94 -13.26
CA LYS A 559 -14.76 -19.36 -14.39
C LYS A 559 -16.19 -19.03 -13.95
N ASP A 560 -16.80 -18.08 -14.64
CA ASP A 560 -18.22 -17.74 -14.44
C ASP A 560 -19.13 -18.74 -15.15
N SER A 561 -20.41 -18.80 -14.76
CA SER A 561 -21.40 -19.68 -15.39
C SER A 561 -22.80 -19.07 -15.45
N SER A 562 -23.69 -19.73 -16.19
CA SER A 562 -25.09 -19.35 -16.30
C SER A 562 -25.96 -20.59 -16.40
N ILE A 563 -27.03 -20.61 -15.62
CA ILE A 563 -28.05 -21.66 -15.56
C ILE A 563 -29.44 -21.01 -15.56
N PHE A 564 -30.50 -21.76 -15.83
CA PHE A 564 -31.88 -21.33 -15.62
C PHE A 564 -32.41 -21.76 -14.26
N ILE A 565 -33.50 -21.12 -13.81
CA ILE A 565 -34.24 -21.54 -12.61
C ILE A 565 -34.56 -23.05 -12.69
N GLY A 566 -34.22 -23.78 -11.62
CA GLY A 566 -34.46 -25.21 -11.46
C GLY A 566 -33.48 -26.14 -12.19
N GLU A 567 -32.38 -25.62 -12.76
CA GLU A 567 -31.27 -26.44 -13.27
C GLU A 567 -30.27 -26.75 -12.14
N ASP A 568 -29.79 -28.01 -12.07
CA ASP A 568 -28.79 -28.43 -11.09
C ASP A 568 -27.45 -27.69 -11.30
N TRP A 569 -26.79 -27.33 -10.19
CA TRP A 569 -25.47 -26.71 -10.17
C TRP A 569 -24.61 -27.30 -9.05
N GLN A 570 -23.33 -27.57 -9.31
CA GLN A 570 -22.35 -27.98 -8.31
C GLN A 570 -21.11 -27.05 -8.33
N PRO A 571 -20.41 -26.83 -7.20
CA PRO A 571 -19.17 -26.04 -7.15
C PRO A 571 -18.09 -26.43 -8.18
N GLU A 572 -17.99 -27.73 -8.48
CA GLU A 572 -17.11 -28.30 -9.49
C GLU A 572 -17.31 -27.67 -10.88
N ASP A 573 -18.54 -27.25 -11.22
CA ASP A 573 -18.89 -26.71 -12.54
C ASP A 573 -18.17 -25.39 -12.85
N ASN A 574 -17.73 -24.65 -11.83
CA ASN A 574 -17.09 -23.34 -11.92
C ASN A 574 -15.59 -23.36 -11.57
N PHE A 575 -15.06 -24.46 -11.04
CA PHE A 575 -13.62 -24.63 -10.83
C PHE A 575 -12.88 -24.86 -12.17
N VAL A 576 -11.64 -24.39 -12.28
CA VAL A 576 -10.78 -24.59 -13.46
C VAL A 576 -9.51 -25.35 -13.09
N SER A 577 -8.76 -24.83 -12.11
CA SER A 577 -7.55 -25.47 -11.60
C SER A 577 -7.08 -24.78 -10.32
N ALA A 578 -6.25 -25.45 -9.52
CA ALA A 578 -5.45 -24.79 -8.50
C ALA A 578 -4.04 -25.39 -8.46
N THR A 579 -3.09 -24.59 -8.01
CA THR A 579 -1.69 -25.00 -7.76
C THR A 579 -1.30 -24.68 -6.33
N ASP A 580 -0.39 -25.46 -5.77
CA ASP A 580 0.20 -25.20 -4.46
C ASP A 580 1.41 -24.26 -4.52
N SER A 581 2.02 -24.02 -3.36
CA SER A 581 3.16 -23.12 -3.18
C SER A 581 4.38 -23.46 -4.04
N TYR A 582 4.52 -24.72 -4.49
CA TYR A 582 5.57 -25.19 -5.39
C TYR A 582 5.15 -25.18 -6.88
N GLY A 583 3.86 -24.98 -7.16
CA GLY A 583 3.28 -25.00 -8.50
C GLY A 583 2.65 -26.34 -8.88
N GLU A 584 2.59 -27.32 -7.97
CA GLU A 584 2.02 -28.64 -8.23
C GLU A 584 0.49 -28.60 -8.20
N THR A 585 -0.15 -29.46 -8.99
CA THR A 585 -1.62 -29.40 -9.21
C THR A 585 -2.41 -29.90 -7.99
N VAL A 586 -3.40 -29.12 -7.57
CA VAL A 586 -4.26 -29.39 -6.41
C VAL A 586 -5.62 -29.94 -6.85
N SER A 587 -6.02 -31.10 -6.32
CA SER A 587 -7.36 -31.68 -6.54
C SER A 587 -8.47 -30.84 -5.92
N PHE A 588 -9.66 -30.86 -6.53
CA PHE A 588 -10.82 -30.12 -6.05
C PHE A 588 -11.21 -30.47 -4.59
N ASP A 589 -11.00 -31.72 -4.16
CA ASP A 589 -11.28 -32.20 -2.79
C ASP A 589 -10.52 -31.44 -1.68
N ARG A 590 -9.54 -30.61 -2.05
CA ARG A 590 -8.71 -29.79 -1.14
C ARG A 590 -9.09 -28.31 -1.16
N ILE A 591 -10.04 -27.91 -2.01
CA ILE A 591 -10.48 -26.52 -2.17
C ILE A 591 -11.59 -26.20 -1.18
N THR A 592 -11.43 -25.12 -0.43
CA THR A 592 -12.49 -24.61 0.46
C THR A 592 -13.40 -23.69 -0.36
N VAL A 593 -14.67 -24.07 -0.49
CA VAL A 593 -15.71 -23.33 -1.21
C VAL A 593 -16.60 -22.59 -0.22
N GLU A 594 -16.74 -21.27 -0.39
CA GLU A 594 -17.62 -20.42 0.40
C GLU A 594 -18.67 -19.71 -0.49
N GLY A 595 -19.91 -19.69 -0.03
CA GLY A 595 -21.06 -19.20 -0.78
C GLY A 595 -21.98 -20.32 -1.26
N THR A 596 -23.18 -19.95 -1.68
CA THR A 596 -24.24 -20.88 -2.12
C THR A 596 -25.00 -20.26 -3.29
N VAL A 597 -25.28 -21.05 -4.32
CA VAL A 597 -26.22 -20.69 -5.38
C VAL A 597 -27.61 -21.17 -4.97
N ASP A 598 -28.60 -20.28 -4.99
CA ASP A 598 -30.01 -20.66 -4.92
C ASP A 598 -30.51 -20.80 -6.36
N THR A 599 -30.74 -22.03 -6.79
CA THR A 599 -31.13 -22.37 -8.16
C THR A 599 -32.61 -22.10 -8.44
N ASP A 600 -33.44 -21.84 -7.43
CA ASP A 600 -34.88 -21.57 -7.59
C ASP A 600 -35.18 -20.08 -7.81
N THR A 601 -34.23 -19.19 -7.49
CA THR A 601 -34.38 -17.73 -7.60
C THR A 601 -33.47 -17.16 -8.68
N ALA A 602 -34.00 -16.37 -9.60
CA ALA A 602 -33.18 -15.64 -10.57
C ALA A 602 -32.32 -14.57 -9.89
N GLY A 603 -31.04 -14.51 -10.23
CA GLY A 603 -30.08 -13.67 -9.54
C GLY A 603 -28.63 -13.94 -9.95
N THR A 604 -27.71 -13.32 -9.21
CA THR A 604 -26.27 -13.37 -9.46
C THR A 604 -25.56 -13.73 -8.17
N TYR A 605 -25.08 -14.97 -8.12
CA TYR A 605 -24.52 -15.59 -6.92
C TYR A 605 -23.00 -15.61 -7.03
N LYS A 606 -22.32 -15.25 -5.95
CA LYS A 606 -20.85 -15.23 -5.88
C LYS A 606 -20.37 -16.38 -5.02
N VAL A 607 -19.56 -17.25 -5.60
CA VAL A 607 -18.98 -18.42 -4.92
C VAL A 607 -17.46 -18.28 -4.94
N THR A 608 -16.85 -18.32 -3.77
CA THR A 608 -15.40 -18.12 -3.59
C THR A 608 -14.72 -19.44 -3.32
N TYR A 609 -13.69 -19.71 -4.11
CA TYR A 609 -12.87 -20.92 -4.07
C TYR A 609 -11.52 -20.52 -3.47
N SER A 610 -11.05 -21.27 -2.48
CA SER A 610 -9.85 -20.90 -1.74
C SER A 610 -8.96 -22.10 -1.40
N TYR A 611 -7.66 -21.87 -1.43
CA TYR A 611 -6.63 -22.85 -1.07
C TYR A 611 -5.38 -22.11 -0.59
N ASP A 612 -4.84 -22.55 0.56
CA ASP A 612 -3.57 -22.04 1.14
C ASP A 612 -3.47 -20.49 1.20
N GLY A 613 -4.57 -19.85 1.59
CA GLY A 613 -4.68 -18.39 1.73
C GLY A 613 -4.95 -17.61 0.43
N VAL A 614 -4.84 -18.24 -0.74
CA VAL A 614 -5.21 -17.67 -2.04
C VAL A 614 -6.68 -17.98 -2.34
N SER A 615 -7.40 -17.04 -2.96
CA SER A 615 -8.79 -17.26 -3.36
C SER A 615 -9.16 -16.56 -4.68
N ALA A 616 -10.20 -17.09 -5.33
CA ALA A 616 -10.83 -16.51 -6.51
C ALA A 616 -12.35 -16.70 -6.44
N THR A 617 -13.12 -15.74 -6.94
CA THR A 617 -14.59 -15.75 -6.89
C THR A 617 -15.17 -15.92 -8.28
N ALA A 618 -16.02 -16.92 -8.46
CA ALA A 618 -16.83 -17.11 -9.65
C ALA A 618 -18.19 -16.40 -9.49
N GLU A 619 -18.73 -15.91 -10.60
CA GLU A 619 -20.09 -15.37 -10.71
C GLU A 619 -21.00 -16.37 -11.44
N ILE A 620 -22.05 -16.82 -10.74
CA ILE A 620 -23.04 -17.77 -11.24
C ILE A 620 -24.35 -17.01 -11.46
N THR A 621 -24.80 -16.90 -12.71
CA THR A 621 -26.06 -16.23 -13.04
C THR A 621 -27.19 -17.25 -13.19
N VAL A 622 -28.17 -17.19 -12.29
CA VAL A 622 -29.43 -17.94 -12.41
C VAL A 622 -30.42 -17.06 -13.17
N LYS A 623 -30.95 -17.55 -14.28
CA LYS A 623 -31.79 -16.79 -15.22
C LYS A 623 -33.25 -17.24 -15.13
N GLU A 624 -34.17 -16.28 -15.18
CA GLU A 624 -35.59 -16.59 -15.38
C GLU A 624 -35.79 -17.35 -16.69
N SER A 625 -36.59 -18.42 -16.64
CA SER A 625 -37.04 -19.10 -17.85
C SER A 625 -38.08 -18.25 -18.56
N GLN A 626 -37.84 -17.91 -19.83
CA GLN A 626 -38.79 -17.15 -20.65
C GLN A 626 -39.81 -18.04 -21.39
N THR A 627 -39.96 -19.31 -20.98
CA THR A 627 -40.96 -20.21 -21.55
C THR A 627 -42.37 -19.64 -21.35
N SER A 628 -43.12 -19.48 -22.45
CA SER A 628 -44.52 -19.04 -22.39
C SER A 628 -45.37 -19.75 -23.43
N VAL A 629 -46.66 -19.89 -23.16
CA VAL A 629 -47.67 -20.30 -24.14
C VAL A 629 -48.80 -19.28 -24.10
N ASN A 630 -49.10 -18.67 -25.25
CA ASN A 630 -50.10 -17.62 -25.37
C ASN A 630 -51.19 -18.07 -26.36
N VAL A 631 -52.43 -17.94 -25.92
CA VAL A 631 -53.63 -18.39 -26.64
C VAL A 631 -54.71 -17.31 -26.56
N LYS A 632 -55.67 -17.37 -27.47
CA LYS A 632 -56.85 -16.49 -27.51
C LYS A 632 -58.12 -17.33 -27.53
N ASN A 633 -59.22 -16.76 -27.06
CA ASN A 633 -60.55 -17.37 -27.18
C ASN A 633 -61.10 -17.17 -28.60
N SER A 634 -62.07 -17.98 -29.00
CA SER A 634 -62.78 -17.85 -30.27
C SER A 634 -64.26 -18.18 -30.14
N ALA A 635 -65.06 -17.75 -31.11
CA ALA A 635 -66.47 -18.12 -31.20
C ALA A 635 -66.82 -18.41 -32.66
N LEU A 636 -67.62 -19.45 -32.86
CA LEU A 636 -68.10 -19.95 -34.14
C LEU A 636 -69.58 -20.34 -34.04
N PHE A 637 -70.22 -20.61 -35.17
CA PHE A 637 -71.56 -21.20 -35.23
C PHE A 637 -71.50 -22.72 -35.47
N VAL A 638 -72.57 -23.41 -35.10
CA VAL A 638 -72.73 -24.86 -35.36
C VAL A 638 -72.43 -25.19 -36.83
N GLY A 639 -71.54 -26.16 -37.04
CA GLY A 639 -71.09 -26.63 -38.36
C GLY A 639 -69.96 -25.82 -39.02
N GLU A 640 -69.40 -24.81 -38.35
CA GLU A 640 -68.21 -24.09 -38.85
C GLU A 640 -66.91 -24.83 -38.51
N ASN A 641 -65.99 -24.93 -39.47
CA ASN A 641 -64.71 -25.62 -39.29
C ASN A 641 -63.82 -24.91 -38.26
N TRP A 642 -63.20 -25.68 -37.36
CA TRP A 642 -62.26 -25.18 -36.35
C TRP A 642 -61.00 -26.05 -36.26
N THR A 643 -59.84 -25.44 -36.00
CA THR A 643 -58.60 -26.13 -35.65
C THR A 643 -57.93 -25.50 -34.43
N ALA A 644 -57.14 -26.27 -33.70
CA ALA A 644 -56.35 -25.77 -32.57
C ALA A 644 -55.36 -24.64 -32.96
N GLN A 645 -54.90 -24.60 -34.22
CA GLN A 645 -54.02 -23.54 -34.68
C GLN A 645 -54.72 -22.18 -34.73
N ASP A 646 -56.04 -22.15 -34.88
CA ASP A 646 -56.82 -20.90 -34.97
C ASP A 646 -56.86 -20.12 -33.65
N ASN A 647 -56.59 -20.79 -32.52
CA ASN A 647 -56.60 -20.23 -31.16
C ASN A 647 -55.20 -20.05 -30.54
N PHE A 648 -54.16 -20.65 -31.13
CA PHE A 648 -52.77 -20.38 -30.75
C PHE A 648 -52.35 -18.96 -31.17
N VAL A 649 -51.59 -18.26 -30.33
CA VAL A 649 -51.06 -16.92 -30.62
C VAL A 649 -49.54 -16.97 -30.77
N SER A 650 -48.84 -17.47 -29.75
CA SER A 650 -47.39 -17.66 -29.76
C SER A 650 -46.97 -18.59 -28.63
N ALA A 651 -45.76 -19.11 -28.71
CA ALA A 651 -45.07 -19.68 -27.58
C ALA A 651 -43.57 -19.32 -27.66
N THR A 652 -42.92 -19.31 -26.52
CA THR A 652 -41.47 -19.10 -26.38
C THR A 652 -40.85 -20.24 -25.58
N ASP A 653 -39.58 -20.52 -25.81
CA ASP A 653 -38.79 -21.41 -24.94
C ASP A 653 -38.06 -20.62 -23.85
N ARG A 654 -37.27 -21.32 -23.02
CA ARG A 654 -36.57 -20.71 -21.87
C ARG A 654 -35.62 -19.56 -22.24
N TYR A 655 -35.16 -19.48 -23.49
CA TYR A 655 -34.32 -18.40 -24.01
C TYR A 655 -35.12 -17.20 -24.54
N GLY A 656 -36.45 -17.32 -24.65
CA GLY A 656 -37.33 -16.34 -25.28
C GLY A 656 -37.53 -16.55 -26.78
N GLU A 657 -36.94 -17.60 -27.35
CA GLU A 657 -37.00 -17.87 -28.79
C GLU A 657 -38.35 -18.47 -29.21
N THR A 658 -38.81 -18.14 -30.43
CA THR A 658 -40.18 -18.46 -30.87
C THR A 658 -40.36 -19.95 -31.16
N VAL A 659 -41.34 -20.56 -30.48
CA VAL A 659 -41.68 -21.99 -30.62
C VAL A 659 -42.79 -22.16 -31.66
N PRO A 660 -42.59 -22.96 -32.73
CA PRO A 660 -43.62 -23.22 -33.73
C PRO A 660 -44.73 -24.12 -33.19
N PHE A 661 -45.96 -23.91 -33.67
CA PHE A 661 -47.17 -24.61 -33.22
C PHE A 661 -47.06 -26.15 -33.24
N ASN A 662 -46.30 -26.73 -34.18
CA ASN A 662 -46.10 -28.18 -34.27
C ASN A 662 -45.25 -28.80 -33.14
N ARG A 663 -44.73 -27.99 -32.21
CA ARG A 663 -44.08 -28.45 -30.97
C ARG A 663 -44.98 -28.32 -29.72
N ILE A 664 -46.20 -27.78 -29.87
CA ILE A 664 -47.14 -27.55 -28.78
C ILE A 664 -48.00 -28.80 -28.59
N THR A 665 -48.07 -29.33 -27.38
CA THR A 665 -49.06 -30.36 -27.02
C THR A 665 -50.41 -29.67 -26.89
N VAL A 666 -51.45 -30.22 -27.53
CA VAL A 666 -52.82 -29.69 -27.43
C VAL A 666 -53.73 -30.77 -26.87
N GLU A 667 -54.43 -30.45 -25.79
CA GLU A 667 -55.40 -31.34 -25.14
C GLU A 667 -56.80 -30.71 -25.07
N GLY A 668 -57.82 -31.55 -25.22
CA GLY A 668 -59.21 -31.13 -25.38
C GLY A 668 -59.66 -31.10 -26.84
N THR A 669 -60.98 -31.15 -27.05
CA THR A 669 -61.61 -31.22 -28.37
C THR A 669 -62.83 -30.31 -28.40
N VAL A 670 -62.99 -29.55 -29.49
CA VAL A 670 -64.21 -28.79 -29.79
C VAL A 670 -65.13 -29.68 -30.63
N ASP A 671 -66.35 -29.92 -30.16
CA ASP A 671 -67.42 -30.46 -31.00
C ASP A 671 -68.10 -29.27 -31.69
N THR A 672 -67.89 -29.13 -33.00
CA THR A 672 -68.42 -28.03 -33.82
C THR A 672 -69.91 -28.18 -34.13
N ASP A 673 -70.50 -29.35 -33.92
CA ASP A 673 -71.88 -29.64 -34.29
C ASP A 673 -72.85 -29.41 -33.11
N THR A 674 -72.32 -29.30 -31.88
CA THR A 674 -73.09 -29.04 -30.65
C THR A 674 -72.76 -27.66 -30.08
N ALA A 675 -73.78 -26.82 -29.85
CA ALA A 675 -73.61 -25.52 -29.21
C ALA A 675 -73.16 -25.64 -27.73
N GLY A 676 -72.15 -24.86 -27.34
CA GLY A 676 -71.52 -24.95 -26.02
C GLY A 676 -70.18 -24.22 -25.94
N THR A 677 -69.56 -24.21 -24.76
CA THR A 677 -68.19 -23.68 -24.57
C THR A 677 -67.23 -24.83 -24.26
N TYR A 678 -66.26 -25.02 -25.14
CA TYR A 678 -65.23 -26.04 -25.09
C TYR A 678 -63.93 -25.44 -24.58
N LYS A 679 -63.15 -26.22 -23.81
CA LYS A 679 -61.84 -25.81 -23.32
C LYS A 679 -60.76 -26.64 -24.00
N VAL A 680 -59.74 -25.94 -24.49
CA VAL A 680 -58.58 -26.56 -25.15
C VAL A 680 -57.32 -26.00 -24.51
N THR A 681 -56.49 -26.87 -23.95
CA THR A 681 -55.23 -26.50 -23.27
C THR A 681 -54.06 -26.73 -24.22
N TYR A 682 -53.11 -25.81 -24.19
CA TYR A 682 -51.91 -25.76 -25.02
C TYR A 682 -50.71 -25.77 -24.07
N THR A 683 -49.84 -26.76 -24.20
CA THR A 683 -48.78 -27.05 -23.23
C THR A 683 -47.41 -27.19 -23.92
N TYR A 684 -46.39 -26.53 -23.37
CA TYR A 684 -45.01 -26.61 -23.84
C TYR A 684 -44.00 -26.39 -22.69
N ASP A 685 -43.00 -27.27 -22.59
CA ASP A 685 -41.97 -27.31 -21.52
C ASP A 685 -42.55 -27.12 -20.09
N GLY A 686 -43.73 -27.71 -19.83
CA GLY A 686 -44.45 -27.65 -18.55
C GLY A 686 -45.34 -26.41 -18.34
N VAL A 687 -45.30 -25.41 -19.21
CA VAL A 687 -46.17 -24.22 -19.16
C VAL A 687 -47.46 -24.47 -19.94
N GLU A 688 -48.61 -24.16 -19.35
CA GLU A 688 -49.93 -24.39 -19.92
C GLU A 688 -50.72 -23.09 -20.11
N ALA A 689 -51.53 -23.01 -21.17
CA ALA A 689 -52.54 -21.99 -21.35
C ALA A 689 -53.82 -22.57 -21.98
N THR A 690 -54.99 -22.19 -21.48
CA THR A 690 -56.30 -22.72 -21.94
C THR A 690 -57.07 -21.66 -22.72
N ALA A 691 -57.49 -21.99 -23.95
CA ALA A 691 -58.45 -21.22 -24.71
C ALA A 691 -59.88 -21.72 -24.45
N GLU A 692 -60.85 -20.81 -24.42
CA GLU A 692 -62.28 -21.12 -24.49
C GLU A 692 -62.79 -20.88 -25.91
N ILE A 693 -63.45 -21.89 -26.47
CA ILE A 693 -64.02 -21.90 -27.82
C ILE A 693 -65.53 -22.04 -27.68
N THR A 694 -66.30 -21.03 -28.09
CA THR A 694 -67.77 -21.03 -27.95
C THR A 694 -68.47 -21.28 -29.29
N VAL A 695 -69.14 -22.43 -29.39
CA VAL A 695 -70.00 -22.80 -30.51
C VAL A 695 -71.42 -22.30 -30.24
N LYS A 696 -71.99 -21.53 -31.16
CA LYS A 696 -73.32 -20.90 -31.06
C LYS A 696 -74.34 -21.60 -31.96
N GLU A 697 -75.58 -21.73 -31.49
CA GLU A 697 -76.69 -22.19 -32.32
C GLU A 697 -76.90 -21.25 -33.52
N SER A 698 -77.13 -21.83 -34.70
CA SER A 698 -77.56 -21.09 -35.90
C SER A 698 -79.07 -20.87 -35.85
N GLN A 699 -79.53 -19.63 -36.00
CA GLN A 699 -80.95 -19.27 -36.00
C GLN A 699 -81.58 -19.25 -37.41
N THR A 700 -80.94 -19.89 -38.40
CA THR A 700 -81.44 -19.96 -39.77
C THR A 700 -82.79 -20.68 -39.82
N SER A 701 -83.80 -20.07 -40.44
CA SER A 701 -85.11 -20.70 -40.64
C SER A 701 -85.76 -20.27 -41.95
N VAL A 702 -86.65 -21.11 -42.47
CA VAL A 702 -87.57 -20.78 -43.57
C VAL A 702 -88.96 -21.24 -43.17
N GLN A 703 -89.97 -20.39 -43.34
CA GLN A 703 -91.37 -20.69 -43.03
C GLN A 703 -92.28 -20.37 -44.22
N VAL A 704 -93.21 -21.28 -44.46
CA VAL A 704 -94.13 -21.29 -45.61
C VAL A 704 -95.51 -21.76 -45.15
N LYS A 705 -96.51 -21.56 -45.99
CA LYS A 705 -97.91 -21.97 -45.76
C LYS A 705 -98.49 -22.57 -47.04
N ASP A 706 -99.49 -23.43 -46.91
CA ASP A 706 -100.20 -24.04 -48.04
C ASP A 706 -101.21 -23.07 -48.70
N SER A 707 -101.65 -23.39 -49.93
CA SER A 707 -102.70 -22.62 -50.60
C SER A 707 -103.66 -23.47 -51.45
N SER A 708 -104.82 -22.91 -51.79
CA SER A 708 -105.86 -23.57 -52.57
C SER A 708 -106.44 -22.60 -53.59
N LEU A 709 -106.52 -23.06 -54.83
CA LEU A 709 -106.89 -22.29 -56.02
C LEU A 709 -107.99 -23.05 -56.79
N PHE A 710 -108.72 -22.36 -57.66
CA PHE A 710 -109.49 -22.98 -58.73
C PHE A 710 -108.76 -22.86 -60.07
N VAL A 711 -109.10 -23.74 -61.01
CA VAL A 711 -108.57 -23.73 -62.38
C VAL A 711 -108.73 -22.34 -63.02
N GLY A 712 -107.61 -21.80 -63.51
CA GLY A 712 -107.49 -20.47 -64.11
C GLY A 712 -107.27 -19.30 -63.14
N GLU A 713 -106.99 -19.55 -61.86
CA GLU A 713 -106.59 -18.51 -60.90
C GLU A 713 -105.07 -18.30 -60.91
N ALA A 714 -104.63 -17.04 -60.72
CA ALA A 714 -103.22 -16.68 -60.74
C ALA A 714 -102.53 -17.01 -59.40
N TRP A 715 -101.25 -17.37 -59.47
CA TRP A 715 -100.43 -17.74 -58.31
C TRP A 715 -98.98 -17.31 -58.51
N THR A 716 -98.31 -16.94 -57.41
CA THR A 716 -96.87 -16.68 -57.35
C THR A 716 -96.25 -17.37 -56.13
N ALA A 717 -94.95 -17.67 -56.20
CA ALA A 717 -94.21 -18.21 -55.07
C ALA A 717 -94.28 -17.33 -53.81
N GLN A 718 -94.38 -16.00 -53.97
CA GLN A 718 -94.48 -15.06 -52.86
C GLN A 718 -95.73 -15.30 -51.99
N ASP A 719 -96.83 -15.77 -52.59
CA ASP A 719 -98.13 -15.95 -51.93
C ASP A 719 -98.09 -16.99 -50.81
N ASN A 720 -97.18 -17.97 -50.91
CA ASN A 720 -97.03 -19.10 -49.98
C ASN A 720 -95.84 -18.95 -49.01
N PHE A 721 -94.98 -17.93 -49.16
CA PHE A 721 -93.94 -17.60 -48.19
C PHE A 721 -94.54 -16.93 -46.93
N VAL A 722 -93.87 -17.09 -45.79
CA VAL A 722 -94.21 -16.45 -44.51
C VAL A 722 -93.05 -15.59 -44.01
N SER A 723 -91.89 -16.20 -43.78
CA SER A 723 -90.67 -15.53 -43.31
C SER A 723 -89.46 -16.43 -43.49
N ALA A 724 -88.26 -15.85 -43.36
CA ALA A 724 -87.02 -16.58 -43.17
C ALA A 724 -86.07 -15.76 -42.28
N THR A 725 -85.12 -16.43 -41.65
CA THR A 725 -84.06 -15.83 -40.83
C THR A 725 -82.71 -16.41 -41.20
N ASP A 726 -81.63 -15.65 -40.98
CA ASP A 726 -80.25 -16.15 -41.12
C ASP A 726 -79.68 -16.69 -39.80
N ARG A 727 -78.40 -17.11 -39.82
CA ARG A 727 -77.74 -17.73 -38.66
C ARG A 727 -77.65 -16.83 -37.42
N TYR A 728 -77.78 -15.51 -37.58
CA TYR A 728 -77.82 -14.55 -36.48
C TYR A 728 -79.25 -14.27 -35.96
N GLY A 729 -80.27 -14.73 -36.69
CA GLY A 729 -81.69 -14.50 -36.40
C GLY A 729 -82.30 -13.33 -37.17
N GLU A 730 -81.53 -12.66 -38.03
CA GLU A 730 -81.98 -11.48 -38.77
C GLU A 730 -82.90 -11.83 -39.95
N ILE A 731 -83.85 -10.96 -40.26
CA ILE A 731 -84.92 -11.22 -41.23
C ILE A 731 -84.36 -11.27 -42.66
N VAL A 732 -84.64 -12.37 -43.35
CA VAL A 732 -84.23 -12.60 -44.75
C VAL A 732 -85.38 -12.22 -45.70
N PRO A 733 -85.16 -11.29 -46.64
CA PRO A 733 -86.18 -10.91 -47.63
C PRO A 733 -86.38 -12.02 -48.70
N PHE A 734 -87.57 -12.05 -49.29
CA PHE A 734 -88.00 -13.13 -50.19
C PHE A 734 -87.15 -13.28 -51.46
N ASP A 735 -86.56 -12.20 -51.96
CA ASP A 735 -85.69 -12.20 -53.15
C ASP A 735 -84.37 -12.96 -52.96
N ARG A 736 -84.01 -13.29 -51.71
CA ARG A 736 -82.87 -14.15 -51.37
C ARG A 736 -83.24 -15.63 -51.17
N ILE A 737 -84.53 -15.97 -51.25
CA ILE A 737 -85.03 -17.35 -51.06
C ILE A 737 -84.99 -18.07 -52.41
N THR A 738 -84.31 -19.21 -52.45
CA THR A 738 -84.38 -20.09 -53.63
C THR A 738 -85.71 -20.81 -53.61
N VAL A 739 -86.47 -20.76 -54.71
CA VAL A 739 -87.76 -21.44 -54.82
C VAL A 739 -87.73 -22.44 -55.97
N GLU A 740 -87.98 -23.71 -55.65
CA GLU A 740 -88.05 -24.81 -56.60
C GLU A 740 -89.45 -25.43 -56.67
N GLY A 741 -89.81 -25.92 -57.85
CA GLY A 741 -91.15 -26.41 -58.16
C GLY A 741 -92.04 -25.38 -58.86
N THR A 742 -93.05 -25.86 -59.58
CA THR A 742 -93.94 -25.04 -60.41
C THR A 742 -95.39 -25.49 -60.25
N VAL A 743 -96.31 -24.53 -60.10
CA VAL A 743 -97.75 -24.77 -60.06
C VAL A 743 -98.34 -24.55 -61.45
N ASP A 744 -98.93 -25.59 -62.05
CA ASP A 744 -99.80 -25.43 -63.22
C ASP A 744 -101.22 -25.11 -62.71
N THR A 745 -101.67 -23.87 -62.92
CA THR A 745 -102.98 -23.41 -62.45
C THR A 745 -104.13 -23.66 -63.43
N ASP A 746 -103.85 -24.16 -64.64
CA ASP A 746 -104.87 -24.61 -65.59
C ASP A 746 -105.24 -26.10 -65.36
N THR A 747 -104.29 -26.91 -64.88
CA THR A 747 -104.53 -28.33 -64.55
C THR A 747 -104.90 -28.52 -63.08
N ALA A 748 -106.10 -29.08 -62.82
CA ALA A 748 -106.51 -29.44 -61.47
C ALA A 748 -105.64 -30.57 -60.88
N GLY A 749 -105.02 -30.32 -59.73
CA GLY A 749 -104.01 -31.19 -59.12
C GLY A 749 -103.40 -30.56 -57.87
N THR A 750 -102.38 -31.20 -57.33
CA THR A 750 -101.65 -30.74 -56.14
C THR A 750 -100.17 -30.67 -56.44
N TYR A 751 -99.60 -29.49 -56.24
CA TYR A 751 -98.22 -29.12 -56.59
C TYR A 751 -97.45 -28.81 -55.32
N LYS A 752 -96.18 -29.19 -55.27
CA LYS A 752 -95.27 -28.86 -54.15
C LYS A 752 -94.24 -27.85 -54.61
N VAL A 753 -94.01 -26.86 -53.77
CA VAL A 753 -93.05 -25.78 -54.00
C VAL A 753 -92.18 -25.65 -52.76
N THR A 754 -90.87 -25.79 -52.93
CA THR A 754 -89.87 -25.83 -51.87
C THR A 754 -89.11 -24.50 -51.84
N TYR A 755 -88.90 -23.99 -50.64
CA TYR A 755 -88.31 -22.68 -50.35
C TYR A 755 -87.07 -22.92 -49.49
N THR A 756 -85.90 -22.49 -49.99
CA THR A 756 -84.61 -22.88 -49.43
C THR A 756 -83.70 -21.67 -49.22
N TYR A 757 -83.08 -21.59 -48.04
CA TYR A 757 -82.11 -20.54 -47.67
C TYR A 757 -81.06 -21.09 -46.69
N ASP A 758 -79.78 -20.83 -46.97
CA ASP A 758 -78.59 -21.34 -46.25
C ASP A 758 -78.69 -22.83 -45.85
N GLY A 759 -79.23 -23.66 -46.75
CA GLY A 759 -79.41 -25.10 -46.58
C GLY A 759 -80.68 -25.54 -45.81
N VAL A 760 -81.45 -24.62 -45.24
CA VAL A 760 -82.74 -24.91 -44.58
C VAL A 760 -83.87 -24.85 -45.60
N GLU A 761 -84.69 -25.90 -45.66
CA GLU A 761 -85.80 -26.03 -46.62
C GLU A 761 -87.17 -26.08 -45.92
N ALA A 762 -88.18 -25.46 -46.54
CA ALA A 762 -89.58 -25.61 -46.17
C ALA A 762 -90.45 -25.75 -47.43
N THR A 763 -91.40 -26.69 -47.44
CA THR A 763 -92.22 -27.01 -48.63
C THR A 763 -93.68 -26.69 -48.40
N ALA A 764 -94.27 -25.91 -49.30
CA ALA A 764 -95.71 -25.63 -49.34
C ALA A 764 -96.42 -26.55 -50.34
N GLU A 765 -97.69 -26.85 -50.06
CA GLU A 765 -98.58 -27.60 -50.94
C GLU A 765 -99.68 -26.69 -51.51
N ILE A 766 -99.80 -26.66 -52.85
CA ILE A 766 -100.70 -25.78 -53.61
C ILE A 766 -101.68 -26.64 -54.39
N THR A 767 -102.98 -26.53 -54.09
CA THR A 767 -104.02 -27.41 -54.67
C THR A 767 -104.99 -26.64 -55.58
N VAL A 768 -105.08 -27.05 -56.85
CA VAL A 768 -105.88 -26.45 -57.93
C VAL A 768 -107.14 -27.28 -58.20
N LYS A 769 -108.33 -26.65 -58.25
CA LYS A 769 -109.65 -27.33 -58.24
C LYS A 769 -110.52 -26.99 -59.46
N ALA A 770 -111.15 -28.00 -60.08
CA ALA A 770 -111.94 -27.86 -61.30
C ALA A 770 -113.36 -27.25 -61.09
N ARG A 771 -113.97 -26.76 -62.18
CA ARG A 771 -115.32 -26.13 -62.23
C ARG A 771 -116.23 -26.83 -63.26
N GLY A 772 -117.56 -26.79 -63.08
CA GLY A 772 -118.53 -27.43 -64.01
C GLY A 772 -119.99 -26.96 -63.87
N GLY A 773 -120.84 -27.33 -64.83
CA GLY A 773 -122.28 -27.01 -64.93
C GLY A 773 -122.94 -27.72 -66.14
N ASN A 774 -124.23 -27.56 -66.49
CA ASN A 774 -125.36 -26.81 -65.91
C ASN A 774 -126.70 -27.46 -66.42
N GLY A 775 -127.87 -27.31 -65.76
CA GLY A 775 -129.03 -28.17 -66.07
C GLY A 775 -130.47 -27.84 -65.55
N ASN A 776 -130.81 -26.57 -65.29
CA ASN A 776 -132.17 -25.94 -65.26
C ASN A 776 -133.47 -26.74 -64.91
N GLY A 777 -134.31 -26.20 -64.00
CA GLY A 777 -135.72 -26.56 -63.79
C GLY A 777 -136.43 -25.65 -62.76
N ALA A 778 -137.68 -25.21 -63.00
CA ALA A 778 -138.30 -24.10 -62.24
C ALA A 778 -139.84 -24.16 -62.09
N THR A 779 -140.38 -23.51 -61.05
CA THR A 779 -141.79 -23.02 -60.94
C THR A 779 -141.91 -21.77 -60.03
N ASN A 780 -142.93 -20.94 -60.30
CA ASN A 780 -143.12 -19.56 -59.80
C ASN A 780 -143.69 -19.40 -58.36
N GLY A 781 -143.48 -18.21 -57.78
CA GLY A 781 -144.60 -17.34 -57.33
C GLY A 781 -144.50 -16.69 -55.93
N GLY A 782 -144.73 -15.36 -55.82
CA GLY A 782 -145.07 -14.72 -54.53
C GLY A 782 -144.46 -13.33 -54.22
N GLU A 783 -145.17 -12.29 -54.63
CA GLU A 783 -145.14 -10.84 -54.28
C GLU A 783 -144.45 -10.29 -52.99
N SER A 784 -143.67 -9.20 -53.21
CA SER A 784 -143.75 -7.87 -52.51
C SER A 784 -142.90 -7.46 -51.28
N ASN A 785 -142.51 -6.18 -51.32
CA ASN A 785 -142.32 -5.17 -50.25
C ASN A 785 -141.26 -5.30 -49.11
N ASN A 786 -140.15 -4.57 -49.32
CA ASN A 786 -139.83 -3.28 -48.64
C ASN A 786 -139.40 -3.24 -47.15
N GLY A 787 -138.18 -2.72 -46.92
CA GLY A 787 -137.80 -1.93 -45.74
C GLY A 787 -137.03 -2.67 -44.63
N GLY A 788 -136.26 -1.93 -43.80
CA GLY A 788 -135.68 -2.43 -42.55
C GLY A 788 -134.20 -2.10 -42.33
N THR A 789 -133.95 -1.00 -41.61
CA THR A 789 -132.66 -0.54 -41.08
C THR A 789 -132.21 -1.27 -39.80
N GLU A 790 -131.06 -0.83 -39.24
CA GLU A 790 -130.55 -1.08 -37.86
C GLU A 790 -129.76 -2.40 -37.64
N SER A 791 -128.60 -2.44 -36.97
CA SER A 791 -128.11 -1.93 -35.65
C SER A 791 -128.49 -2.84 -34.46
N ASN A 792 -127.78 -2.92 -33.32
CA ASN A 792 -126.52 -2.31 -32.85
C ASN A 792 -125.94 -3.13 -31.66
N ASN A 793 -124.69 -2.86 -31.24
CA ASN A 793 -124.07 -3.30 -29.96
C ASN A 793 -123.99 -4.84 -29.74
N GLY A 794 -123.33 -5.41 -28.73
CA GLY A 794 -122.49 -4.99 -27.58
C GLY A 794 -121.97 -6.29 -26.91
N ASP A 795 -121.50 -6.42 -25.66
CA ASP A 795 -120.88 -5.58 -24.60
C ASP A 795 -120.55 -6.55 -23.44
N GLY A 796 -119.53 -6.44 -22.57
CA GLY A 796 -118.38 -5.53 -22.43
C GLY A 796 -117.68 -5.75 -21.06
N THR A 797 -116.51 -5.13 -20.81
CA THR A 797 -115.82 -5.02 -19.49
C THR A 797 -115.24 -6.33 -18.88
N ASN A 798 -114.32 -6.37 -17.89
CA ASN A 798 -113.61 -5.42 -17.01
C ASN A 798 -112.25 -6.08 -16.58
N GLY A 799 -111.23 -5.49 -15.94
CA GLY A 799 -110.97 -4.13 -15.39
C GLY A 799 -109.70 -4.15 -14.48
N ASN A 800 -109.11 -2.97 -14.14
CA ASN A 800 -107.81 -2.73 -13.45
C ASN A 800 -106.54 -3.19 -14.21
N GLY A 801 -105.39 -2.47 -14.23
CA GLY A 801 -104.99 -1.16 -13.65
C GLY A 801 -104.09 -1.28 -12.41
N THR A 802 -102.97 -0.55 -12.24
CA THR A 802 -102.20 0.44 -13.06
C THR A 802 -100.68 0.23 -12.79
N SER A 803 -99.66 0.94 -13.31
CA SER A 803 -99.49 2.17 -14.13
C SER A 803 -98.50 1.86 -15.30
N GLY A 804 -97.76 2.74 -16.01
CA GLY A 804 -97.42 4.18 -15.93
C GLY A 804 -96.14 4.44 -15.11
N GLU A 805 -95.20 5.30 -15.52
CA GLU A 805 -95.10 6.28 -16.62
C GLU A 805 -93.61 6.38 -17.09
N ASP A 806 -93.14 6.76 -18.30
CA ASP A 806 -93.72 7.13 -19.62
C ASP A 806 -92.61 7.08 -20.75
N ASP A 807 -92.79 7.81 -21.87
CA ASP A 807 -92.03 7.96 -23.17
C ASP A 807 -90.53 8.48 -23.14
N ASP A 808 -89.71 8.58 -24.21
CA ASP A 808 -89.96 8.54 -25.69
C ASP A 808 -88.77 8.10 -26.64
N ARG A 809 -89.04 8.14 -27.96
CA ARG A 809 -88.35 7.71 -29.21
C ARG A 809 -86.92 8.20 -29.57
N LYS A 810 -86.22 7.27 -30.27
CA LYS A 810 -85.32 7.33 -31.46
C LYS A 810 -84.99 8.68 -32.14
N GLU A 811 -83.76 8.82 -32.69
CA GLU A 811 -83.44 8.74 -34.15
C GLU A 811 -81.92 8.86 -34.49
N GLU A 812 -81.52 8.46 -35.71
CA GLU A 812 -80.17 8.60 -36.35
C GLU A 812 -80.17 9.85 -37.32
N PRO A 813 -79.25 10.13 -38.30
CA PRO A 813 -78.05 9.40 -38.82
C PRO A 813 -76.82 10.22 -39.34
N ASN A 814 -75.88 9.50 -39.97
CA ASN A 814 -75.02 9.86 -41.14
C ASN A 814 -73.69 10.68 -41.03
N HIS A 815 -72.57 9.96 -41.23
CA HIS A 815 -71.73 9.93 -42.47
C HIS A 815 -71.04 11.20 -43.03
N SER A 816 -69.70 11.17 -43.17
CA SER A 816 -68.92 11.45 -44.44
C SER A 816 -67.40 11.67 -44.22
N ASP A 817 -66.63 11.72 -45.33
CA ASP A 817 -65.17 11.48 -45.43
C ASP A 817 -64.21 12.65 -45.14
N ASN A 818 -62.93 12.26 -44.90
CA ASN A 818 -61.64 12.80 -45.41
C ASN A 818 -60.57 12.88 -44.30
N LYS A 819 -59.25 12.89 -44.53
CA LYS A 819 -58.25 12.36 -45.50
C LYS A 819 -56.92 13.10 -45.20
N GLU A 820 -55.81 12.72 -45.84
CA GLU A 820 -54.47 13.36 -45.77
C GLU A 820 -53.75 13.19 -44.40
N ASP A 821 -52.44 12.89 -44.32
CA ASP A 821 -51.51 12.49 -45.38
C ASP A 821 -50.33 11.63 -44.86
N GLU A 822 -49.49 11.11 -45.77
CA GLU A 822 -48.31 10.26 -45.45
C GLU A 822 -47.08 11.09 -44.93
N HIS A 823 -45.88 10.58 -44.57
CA HIS A 823 -45.03 9.56 -45.23
C HIS A 823 -43.82 9.07 -44.38
N LYS A 824 -42.83 8.42 -45.02
CA LYS A 824 -41.89 7.43 -44.43
C LYS A 824 -40.42 7.86 -44.24
N GLN A 825 -39.83 7.43 -43.10
CA GLN A 825 -38.62 6.57 -42.95
C GLN A 825 -37.23 6.97 -43.56
N THR A 826 -36.14 6.34 -43.03
CA THR A 826 -34.72 6.32 -43.53
C THR A 826 -33.85 7.57 -43.24
N SER A 827 -32.51 7.54 -43.11
CA SER A 827 -31.51 6.50 -42.77
C SER A 827 -30.10 7.11 -42.51
N THR A 828 -29.25 6.41 -41.73
CA THR A 828 -27.75 6.42 -41.73
C THR A 828 -26.91 7.68 -41.35
N ASP A 829 -25.87 7.40 -40.55
CA ASP A 829 -24.53 8.01 -40.40
C ASP A 829 -24.33 9.53 -40.20
N ASN A 830 -23.76 9.92 -39.05
CA ASN A 830 -22.34 10.37 -38.94
C ASN A 830 -21.92 10.73 -37.48
N LEU A 831 -20.60 10.64 -37.21
CA LEU A 831 -19.88 11.12 -36.01
C LEU A 831 -18.72 12.04 -36.47
N PRO A 832 -18.03 12.79 -35.58
CA PRO A 832 -18.40 13.35 -34.27
C PRO A 832 -18.10 14.88 -34.17
N ARG A 833 -18.50 15.58 -33.09
CA ARG A 833 -17.71 16.70 -32.51
C ARG A 833 -18.18 17.25 -31.13
N THR A 834 -17.24 17.24 -30.17
CA THR A 834 -16.94 18.28 -29.14
C THR A 834 -18.05 19.03 -28.39
N GLY A 835 -18.03 18.95 -27.05
CA GLY A 835 -18.59 19.97 -26.14
C GLY A 835 -18.58 19.57 -24.67
N GLU A 836 -17.80 20.29 -23.84
CA GLU A 836 -17.83 20.45 -22.36
C GLU A 836 -18.04 19.19 -21.46
N ILE A 837 -17.13 18.79 -20.55
CA ILE A 837 -16.44 19.49 -19.45
C ILE A 837 -17.35 19.83 -18.25
N GLY A 838 -17.43 18.87 -17.33
CA GLY A 838 -17.77 19.06 -15.93
C GLY A 838 -17.40 17.80 -15.13
N GLY A 839 -16.79 17.85 -13.94
CA GLY A 839 -16.28 19.02 -13.24
C GLY A 839 -16.45 18.94 -11.72
N LEU A 840 -15.72 18.04 -11.03
CA LEU A 840 -15.55 18.11 -9.58
C LEU A 840 -14.27 17.37 -9.12
N PHE A 841 -13.24 18.13 -8.74
CA PHE A 841 -12.10 17.66 -7.94
C PHE A 841 -11.90 18.63 -6.77
N GLY A 842 -12.00 18.14 -5.54
CA GLY A 842 -11.60 18.84 -4.32
C GLY A 842 -10.71 17.90 -3.52
N ALA A 843 -9.38 18.07 -3.48
CA ALA A 843 -8.59 19.16 -2.90
C ALA A 843 -8.29 18.93 -1.40
N LEU A 844 -7.24 18.14 -1.14
CA LEU A 844 -6.46 18.13 0.10
C LEU A 844 -5.07 17.56 -0.19
N GLY A 845 -4.01 18.20 0.31
CA GLY A 845 -2.64 17.65 0.28
C GLY A 845 -1.71 18.12 -0.85
N LEU A 846 -1.33 19.40 -0.88
CA LEU A 846 -0.07 19.87 -1.49
C LEU A 846 0.29 21.30 -1.01
N ALA A 847 1.00 21.40 0.11
CA ALA A 847 1.34 22.71 0.72
C ALA A 847 2.82 22.90 1.11
N ASN A 848 3.58 21.83 1.38
CA ASN A 848 4.95 21.94 1.93
C ASN A 848 6.09 21.83 0.90
N LEU A 849 5.86 21.33 -0.32
CA LEU A 849 6.96 21.12 -1.28
C LEU A 849 7.42 22.39 -2.02
N MET A 850 6.51 23.35 -2.24
CA MET A 850 6.78 24.57 -3.02
C MET A 850 7.66 25.61 -2.28
N LEU A 851 7.68 25.58 -0.95
CA LEU A 851 8.45 26.54 -0.15
C LEU A 851 9.96 26.19 -0.13
N ALA A 852 10.29 24.89 -0.07
CA ALA A 852 11.67 24.42 -0.16
C ALA A 852 12.28 24.75 -1.53
N LEU A 853 11.58 24.44 -2.62
CA LEU A 853 12.07 24.68 -3.98
C LEU A 853 12.28 26.17 -4.29
N THR A 854 11.42 27.05 -3.75
CA THR A 854 11.56 28.51 -3.94
C THR A 854 12.66 29.14 -3.06
N LEU A 855 13.06 28.52 -1.96
CA LEU A 855 14.24 28.90 -1.18
C LEU A 855 15.54 28.42 -1.86
N TRP A 856 15.57 27.17 -2.34
CA TRP A 856 16.70 26.59 -3.08
C TRP A 856 17.04 27.41 -4.35
N LEU A 857 16.02 27.73 -5.16
CA LEU A 857 16.18 28.57 -6.36
C LEU A 857 16.54 30.04 -6.05
N LYS A 858 16.34 30.52 -4.82
CA LYS A 858 16.77 31.86 -4.39
C LYS A 858 18.23 31.91 -3.94
N ARG A 859 18.72 30.92 -3.16
CA ARG A 859 20.15 30.85 -2.76
C ARG A 859 21.06 30.76 -3.99
N ARG A 860 20.69 29.99 -5.02
CA ARG A 860 21.50 29.78 -6.25
C ARG A 860 21.53 30.95 -7.25
N LYS A 861 21.14 32.17 -6.85
CA LYS A 861 21.29 33.43 -7.62
C LYS A 861 21.90 34.59 -6.83
N LEU A 862 22.46 34.31 -5.65
CA LEU A 862 23.19 35.26 -4.80
C LEU A 862 24.47 34.62 -4.20
N LYS A 863 25.22 33.93 -5.06
CA LYS A 863 26.69 33.81 -5.04
C LYS A 863 27.14 34.04 -6.49
#